data_AF-A0A182STZ0-F1
#
_entry.id   AF-A0A182STZ0-F1
#
_cell.length_a   1.000
_cell.length_b   1.000
_cell.length_c   1.000
_cell.angle_alpha   90.00
_cell.angle_beta   90.00
_cell.angle_gamma   90.00
#
_symmetry.space_group_name_H-M   'P 1'
#
loop_
_entity.id
_entity.type
_entity.pdbx_description
1 polymer ?
#
loop_
_entity_poly.entity_id
_entity_poly.type
_entity_poly.pdbx_seq_one_letter_code
_entity_poly.pdbx_strand_id
1 'polypeptide(L)'
;MTQPSYYVSKYAGEFCKLVVEGDFSKVKSKFKEFVLDYQTPEDLNTPLHLSIIAQQNRNEIIQFLVESGADCDLRNSMNLTASELAINLNFIDVTKFMLAVEFRNLTDYRCFYRLIRRGSVPLLQLFLELKSFDIHQQIGYVSSVWHELYVKNVPLTKSMENFLEYQLLNYSYAYHHPPAHRPDRPKFDKELEQRIELIVEYTRYLTKHYGATDNLNDYDDKFLLAIKIVYDNLFFVREKRELVASVPVDEICRLLAVFLAIFKKAPHYEVYKLILNKRTVLQFLSAVSDELERIKCDMVENRQSRWSNELLLYLICCIRDAAPAKSTKAINALWRKKCVLKKKLIYYVKARLKANPELNAIQARYVNNLSKSELEVLRHELRAKEFVELTRTTGRRNRVTFCRLRKTYDHVMQLYSIKKILRYLDGIARIQLPQYQVSGVLAIKRTLQVIAETVANTRYSPAISRKLDSVVHKILPLNLDVDVRDFYQPNVSLYKMCSDKLENGRLLPFAEVQCSLKSVRRYFAYVHDLKMLEAYKCYLGNVHQLKNHRQVASYNQYVGDANRMYFENHTLDDVYFELEDCIRVVEELQETFSQQQDEKLCDLLRCVYGPLAQRFESLTKGDEGGERAALASISANFNTVMQLCGTEIEMPKVRRIVGSFLAESYPKYDICNDEQLLLLNPLLQELLHLFTNYLYQYQMDERVTKNFVTMVEVLHVGRYMAVDHFMPERTKPFDSLLHQNYTNDILKKFNLQNLSSIEFAVLHEQLSQSYYDNCYNLDKKYAVLTMFFKSTNRQVNDAILKRNKRMDREEFQSFLDAKLKFIGQFLPCSDFNEVTQFINEAAPHVEYALEHCLLELCEILTDLGVFQDNQYVLKLQSANVSGKNLHDYLRQDALECDMLTLTHSTKVKVFLNGLIFKSNEFKLYQPPSSQKANPDELLSINENLINNYKMRWSWVEQQERLFKSVETIDLKLLQALTPDYADIRGMRLGVLYDGTPSTEYEIIDHTIRNNLKQMVDYLSEELQAISFEKKQFFQYVLVRSSNSLFIDAHFSL
;
A
#
# COMPACT_ATOMS: atom_id res chain seq x y z
N MET A 1 -42.73 6.99 -16.58
CA MET A 1 -44.10 7.39 -16.20
C MET A 1 -44.94 6.12 -16.06
N THR A 2 -45.14 5.65 -14.84
CA THR A 2 -46.01 4.52 -14.49
C THR A 2 -46.80 4.90 -13.24
N GLN A 3 -48.10 4.58 -13.22
CA GLN A 3 -49.12 5.22 -12.39
C GLN A 3 -49.02 4.92 -10.87
N PRO A 4 -49.37 5.88 -9.99
CA PRO A 4 -49.46 5.70 -8.53
C PRO A 4 -50.62 4.80 -8.03
N SER A 5 -51.47 4.29 -8.92
CA SER A 5 -52.75 3.64 -8.55
C SER A 5 -52.63 2.16 -8.17
N TYR A 6 -51.49 1.50 -8.38
CA TYR A 6 -51.31 0.09 -8.03
C TYR A 6 -50.90 -0.15 -6.56
N TYR A 7 -50.40 0.89 -5.87
CA TYR A 7 -49.93 0.76 -4.49
C TYR A 7 -51.05 0.79 -3.44
N VAL A 8 -52.24 1.33 -3.75
CA VAL A 8 -53.27 1.62 -2.74
C VAL A 8 -54.03 0.36 -2.25
N SER A 9 -53.97 -0.77 -2.97
CA SER A 9 -54.79 -1.96 -2.64
C SER A 9 -54.13 -3.01 -1.74
N LYS A 10 -52.93 -2.77 -1.20
CA LYS A 10 -52.10 -3.81 -0.55
C LYS A 10 -51.71 -3.56 0.92
N TYR A 11 -52.13 -2.45 1.54
CA TYR A 11 -51.67 -2.08 2.89
C TYR A 11 -52.60 -2.58 4.00
N ALA A 12 -52.13 -3.56 4.80
CA ALA A 12 -52.91 -4.26 5.83
C ALA A 12 -53.21 -3.48 7.13
N GLY A 13 -52.66 -2.27 7.32
CA GLY A 13 -52.89 -1.45 8.52
C GLY A 13 -53.78 -0.23 8.25
N GLU A 14 -54.85 -0.04 9.04
CA GLU A 14 -55.79 1.09 8.92
C GLU A 14 -55.07 2.45 8.93
N PHE A 15 -54.00 2.60 9.73
CA PHE A 15 -53.20 3.82 9.81
C PHE A 15 -52.34 4.10 8.56
N CYS A 16 -51.66 3.08 8.02
CA CYS A 16 -50.88 3.21 6.78
C CYS A 16 -51.75 3.67 5.61
N LYS A 17 -53.01 3.19 5.55
CA LYS A 17 -53.98 3.62 4.55
C LYS A 17 -54.32 5.11 4.69
N LEU A 18 -54.57 5.58 5.91
CA LEU A 18 -54.85 7.00 6.19
C LEU A 18 -53.68 7.91 5.80
N VAL A 19 -52.44 7.45 6.00
CA VAL A 19 -51.22 8.18 5.59
C VAL A 19 -51.15 8.32 4.07
N VAL A 20 -51.45 7.26 3.32
CA VAL A 20 -51.44 7.29 1.84
C VAL A 20 -52.60 8.13 1.28
N GLU A 21 -53.79 8.05 1.89
CA GLU A 21 -54.95 8.87 1.51
C GLU A 21 -54.70 10.38 1.77
N GLY A 22 -53.82 10.72 2.72
CA GLY A 22 -53.46 12.11 3.01
C GLY A 22 -54.41 12.83 3.97
N ASP A 23 -55.27 12.11 4.70
CA ASP A 23 -56.22 12.68 5.67
C ASP A 23 -55.51 13.04 6.98
N PHE A 24 -54.83 14.20 6.98
CA PHE A 24 -54.00 14.67 8.10
C PHE A 24 -54.75 14.72 9.44
N SER A 25 -56.03 15.11 9.42
CA SER A 25 -56.86 15.20 10.63
C SER A 25 -57.05 13.82 11.27
N LYS A 26 -57.35 12.80 10.44
CA LYS A 26 -57.49 11.42 10.93
C LYS A 26 -56.16 10.84 11.38
N VAL A 27 -55.07 11.06 10.62
CA VAL A 27 -53.71 10.63 11.00
C VAL A 27 -53.36 11.16 12.39
N LYS A 28 -53.58 12.45 12.67
CA LYS A 28 -53.31 13.06 13.98
C LYS A 28 -54.20 12.50 15.10
N SER A 29 -55.48 12.25 14.81
CA SER A 29 -56.42 11.72 15.81
C SER A 29 -56.10 10.29 16.24
N LYS A 30 -55.71 9.43 15.30
CA LYS A 30 -55.42 8.02 15.54
C LYS A 30 -53.97 7.75 15.94
N PHE A 31 -53.06 8.72 15.81
CA PHE A 31 -51.62 8.55 16.05
C PHE A 31 -51.26 7.82 17.36
N LYS A 32 -51.94 8.13 18.47
CA LYS A 32 -51.67 7.52 19.79
C LYS A 32 -52.00 6.04 19.89
N GLU A 33 -52.77 5.50 18.96
CA GLU A 33 -53.22 4.10 18.93
C GLU A 33 -52.26 3.19 18.13
N PHE A 34 -51.25 3.76 17.47
CA PHE A 34 -50.37 3.03 16.55
C PHE A 34 -48.89 3.10 16.93
N VAL A 35 -48.15 2.07 16.52
CA VAL A 35 -46.68 2.04 16.61
C VAL A 35 -46.11 2.88 15.46
N LEU A 36 -45.44 3.98 15.80
CA LEU A 36 -44.93 4.98 14.84
C LEU A 36 -44.03 4.39 13.75
N ASP A 37 -43.14 3.47 14.13
CA ASP A 37 -42.12 2.86 13.28
C ASP A 37 -42.51 1.46 12.77
N TYR A 38 -43.82 1.17 12.71
CA TYR A 38 -44.32 -0.09 12.15
C TYR A 38 -43.85 -0.28 10.70
N GLN A 39 -43.32 -1.46 10.35
CA GLN A 39 -42.94 -1.83 8.99
C GLN A 39 -43.98 -2.78 8.40
N THR A 40 -44.45 -2.48 7.18
CA THR A 40 -45.41 -3.37 6.49
C THR A 40 -44.78 -4.73 6.19
N PRO A 41 -45.49 -5.86 6.35
CA PRO A 41 -44.90 -7.19 6.14
C PRO A 41 -44.32 -7.43 4.73
N GLU A 42 -44.94 -6.83 3.71
CA GLU A 42 -44.58 -7.12 2.32
C GLU A 42 -43.36 -6.32 1.82
N ASP A 43 -43.25 -5.06 2.20
CA ASP A 43 -42.26 -4.12 1.63
C ASP A 43 -41.40 -3.44 2.71
N LEU A 44 -41.64 -3.75 3.99
CA LEU A 44 -41.05 -3.08 5.16
C LEU A 44 -41.16 -1.54 5.15
N ASN A 45 -42.17 -0.99 4.49
CA ASN A 45 -42.38 0.45 4.45
C ASN A 45 -42.97 0.93 5.79
N THR A 46 -42.37 1.99 6.34
CA THR A 46 -42.93 2.68 7.53
C THR A 46 -43.97 3.71 7.13
N PRO A 47 -44.80 4.23 8.07
CA PRO A 47 -45.65 5.39 7.80
C PRO A 47 -44.89 6.57 7.18
N LEU A 48 -43.62 6.78 7.56
CA LEU A 48 -42.77 7.80 6.96
C LEU A 48 -42.44 7.49 5.49
N HIS A 49 -42.15 6.25 5.12
CA HIS A 49 -41.97 5.85 3.71
C HIS A 49 -43.26 6.09 2.90
N LEU A 50 -44.41 5.69 3.44
CA LEU A 50 -45.70 5.81 2.76
C LEU A 50 -46.15 7.27 2.61
N SER A 51 -45.74 8.16 3.52
CA SER A 51 -46.06 9.59 3.42
C SER A 51 -45.50 10.25 2.13
N ILE A 52 -44.46 9.67 1.53
CA ILE A 52 -43.86 10.13 0.26
C ILE A 52 -44.84 9.99 -0.92
N ILE A 53 -45.78 9.06 -0.85
CA ILE A 53 -46.78 8.85 -1.89
C ILE A 53 -48.17 9.32 -1.47
N ALA A 54 -48.27 10.10 -0.39
CA ALA A 54 -49.53 10.64 0.09
C ALA A 54 -50.20 11.51 -0.99
N GLN A 55 -51.50 11.27 -1.20
CA GLN A 55 -52.28 11.97 -2.23
C GLN A 55 -52.56 13.44 -1.85
N GLN A 56 -52.65 13.74 -0.56
CA GLN A 56 -52.94 15.07 0.00
C GLN A 56 -52.11 15.31 1.26
N ASN A 57 -51.92 16.58 1.64
CA ASN A 57 -51.25 17.02 2.88
C ASN A 57 -49.88 16.34 3.14
N ARG A 58 -49.15 16.04 2.07
CA ARG A 58 -47.91 15.25 2.11
C ARG A 58 -46.86 15.88 3.03
N ASN A 59 -46.64 17.19 2.90
CA ASN A 59 -45.63 17.90 3.69
C ASN A 59 -46.02 17.99 5.17
N GLU A 60 -47.30 18.21 5.46
CA GLU A 60 -47.85 18.28 6.82
C GLU A 60 -47.74 16.92 7.53
N ILE A 61 -48.03 15.83 6.81
CA ILE A 61 -47.90 14.46 7.33
C ILE A 61 -46.42 14.12 7.59
N ILE A 62 -45.53 14.40 6.63
CA ILE A 62 -44.07 14.20 6.81
C ILE A 62 -43.59 14.96 8.04
N GLN A 63 -43.93 16.25 8.14
CA GLN A 63 -43.52 17.09 9.26
C GLN A 63 -44.03 16.55 10.59
N PHE A 64 -45.31 16.18 10.66
CA PHE A 64 -45.91 15.63 11.88
C PHE A 64 -45.26 14.31 12.30
N LEU A 65 -45.00 13.39 11.37
CA LEU A 65 -44.37 12.11 11.70
C LEU A 65 -42.94 12.30 12.21
N VAL A 66 -42.13 13.13 11.55
CA VAL A 66 -40.75 13.41 11.98
C VAL A 66 -40.72 14.15 13.33
N GLU A 67 -41.57 15.17 13.52
CA GLU A 67 -41.68 15.89 14.81
C GLU A 67 -42.23 15.01 15.94
N SER A 68 -42.97 13.96 15.60
CA SER A 68 -43.45 12.95 16.56
C SER A 68 -42.41 11.86 16.88
N GLY A 69 -41.21 11.94 16.30
CA GLY A 69 -40.08 11.04 16.61
C GLY A 69 -39.89 9.86 15.66
N ALA A 70 -40.45 9.90 14.45
CA ALA A 70 -40.32 8.81 13.47
C ALA A 70 -38.84 8.56 13.16
N ASP A 71 -38.42 7.30 13.16
CA ASP A 71 -37.04 6.97 12.84
C ASP A 71 -36.79 7.11 11.33
N CYS A 72 -36.10 8.19 10.96
CA CYS A 72 -35.78 8.51 9.58
C CYS A 72 -34.64 7.65 8.99
N ASP A 73 -34.01 6.75 9.77
CA ASP A 73 -32.94 5.85 9.30
C ASP A 73 -33.41 4.40 9.08
N LEU A 74 -34.68 4.10 9.38
CA LEU A 74 -35.28 2.82 9.04
C LEU A 74 -35.29 2.60 7.54
N ARG A 75 -35.05 1.35 7.14
CA ARG A 75 -34.95 0.96 5.73
C ARG A 75 -36.04 -0.02 5.35
N ASN A 76 -36.60 0.17 4.17
CA ASN A 76 -37.59 -0.73 3.59
C ASN A 76 -36.94 -1.98 2.94
N SER A 77 -37.73 -2.82 2.27
CA SER A 77 -37.24 -4.04 1.60
C SER A 77 -36.25 -3.76 0.45
N MET A 78 -36.25 -2.55 -0.10
CA MET A 78 -35.25 -2.08 -1.08
C MET A 78 -33.98 -1.53 -0.41
N ASN A 79 -33.87 -1.65 0.91
CA ASN A 79 -32.80 -1.09 1.71
C ASN A 79 -32.67 0.44 1.58
N LEU A 80 -33.80 1.14 1.41
CA LEU A 80 -33.87 2.61 1.30
C LEU A 80 -34.53 3.20 2.53
N THR A 81 -34.01 4.31 3.04
CA THR A 81 -34.74 5.18 3.97
C THR A 81 -35.83 5.95 3.24
N ALA A 82 -36.75 6.57 3.98
CA ALA A 82 -37.80 7.41 3.40
C ALA A 82 -37.21 8.52 2.50
N SER A 83 -36.19 9.25 2.98
CA SER A 83 -35.53 10.28 2.16
C SER A 83 -34.85 9.72 0.89
N GLU A 84 -34.27 8.52 0.95
CA GLU A 84 -33.66 7.84 -0.20
C GLU A 84 -34.72 7.33 -1.19
N LEU A 85 -35.86 6.83 -0.70
CA LEU A 85 -36.99 6.44 -1.53
C LEU A 85 -37.56 7.64 -2.30
N ALA A 86 -37.65 8.81 -1.65
CA ALA A 86 -38.09 10.04 -2.31
C ALA A 86 -37.14 10.44 -3.46
N ILE A 87 -35.82 10.34 -3.27
CA ILE A 87 -34.84 10.55 -4.35
C ILE A 87 -35.00 9.51 -5.45
N ASN A 88 -35.14 8.23 -5.11
CA ASN A 88 -35.26 7.14 -6.08
C ASN A 88 -36.48 7.32 -6.99
N LEU A 89 -37.60 7.79 -6.42
CA LEU A 89 -38.82 8.15 -7.15
C LEU A 89 -38.72 9.51 -7.90
N ASN A 90 -37.56 10.16 -7.88
CA ASN A 90 -37.29 11.47 -8.47
C ASN A 90 -38.17 12.61 -7.89
N PHE A 91 -38.57 12.51 -6.62
CA PHE A 91 -39.29 13.54 -5.88
C PHE A 91 -38.31 14.48 -5.16
N ILE A 92 -37.55 15.25 -5.94
CA ILE A 92 -36.47 16.10 -5.43
C ILE A 92 -36.96 17.16 -4.44
N ASP A 93 -38.06 17.86 -4.73
CA ASP A 93 -38.60 18.91 -3.84
C ASP A 93 -39.04 18.36 -2.48
N VAL A 94 -39.64 17.17 -2.47
CA VAL A 94 -40.02 16.53 -1.22
C VAL A 94 -38.79 16.02 -0.49
N THR A 95 -37.79 15.51 -1.19
CA THR A 95 -36.52 15.14 -0.55
C THR A 95 -35.90 16.36 0.13
N LYS A 96 -35.86 17.51 -0.55
CA LYS A 96 -35.37 18.78 0.02
C LYS A 96 -36.15 19.17 1.27
N PHE A 97 -37.47 19.07 1.23
CA PHE A 97 -38.33 19.31 2.39
C PHE A 97 -38.07 18.33 3.53
N MET A 98 -37.94 17.03 3.25
CA MET A 98 -37.62 16.00 4.24
C MET A 98 -36.30 16.29 4.94
N LEU A 99 -35.22 16.57 4.19
CA LEU A 99 -33.93 16.93 4.77
C LEU A 99 -34.04 18.18 5.67
N ALA A 100 -34.81 19.19 5.26
CA ALA A 100 -35.01 20.39 6.05
C ALA A 100 -35.77 20.14 7.37
N VAL A 101 -36.73 19.21 7.37
CA VAL A 101 -37.48 18.81 8.58
C VAL A 101 -36.61 17.91 9.47
N GLU A 102 -35.99 16.88 8.90
CA GLU A 102 -35.14 15.91 9.61
C GLU A 102 -33.98 16.57 10.34
N PHE A 103 -33.41 17.65 9.78
CA PHE A 103 -32.19 18.28 10.29
C PHE A 103 -32.45 19.59 11.04
N ARG A 104 -33.71 20.02 11.19
CA ARG A 104 -34.07 21.32 11.79
C ARG A 104 -33.43 21.56 13.17
N ASN A 105 -33.29 20.51 13.99
CA ASN A 105 -32.78 20.58 15.36
C ASN A 105 -31.42 19.90 15.56
N LEU A 106 -30.72 19.56 14.47
CA LEU A 106 -29.41 18.91 14.53
C LEU A 106 -28.30 19.93 14.27
N THR A 107 -27.14 19.69 14.88
CA THR A 107 -25.93 20.43 14.52
C THR A 107 -25.43 19.97 13.15
N ASP A 108 -24.72 20.84 12.44
CA ASP A 108 -24.17 20.50 11.12
C ASP A 108 -23.32 19.23 11.15
N TYR A 109 -22.47 19.08 12.17
CA TYR A 109 -21.70 17.86 12.39
C TYR A 109 -22.58 16.60 12.42
N ARG A 110 -23.73 16.64 13.11
CA ARG A 110 -24.68 15.52 13.18
C ARG A 110 -25.42 15.29 11.87
N CYS A 111 -25.72 16.35 11.11
CA CYS A 111 -26.27 16.22 9.76
C CYS A 111 -25.29 15.47 8.84
N PHE A 112 -24.02 15.88 8.80
CA PHE A 112 -22.96 15.19 8.05
C PHE A 112 -22.80 13.74 8.53
N TYR A 113 -22.78 13.51 9.85
CA TYR A 113 -22.72 12.17 10.44
C TYR A 113 -23.84 11.26 9.92
N ARG A 114 -25.08 11.75 9.96
CA ARG A 114 -26.25 10.98 9.54
C ARG A 114 -26.22 10.69 8.04
N LEU A 115 -25.94 11.69 7.20
CA LEU A 115 -25.90 11.56 5.75
C LEU A 115 -24.76 10.64 5.26
N ILE A 116 -23.56 10.80 5.80
CA ILE A 116 -22.41 9.97 5.43
C ILE A 116 -22.68 8.51 5.83
N ARG A 117 -23.19 8.29 7.04
CA ARG A 117 -23.57 6.95 7.53
C ARG A 117 -24.66 6.28 6.69
N ARG A 118 -25.62 7.03 6.15
CA ARG A 118 -26.64 6.49 5.22
C ARG A 118 -25.99 5.97 3.93
N GLY A 119 -24.84 6.51 3.52
CA GLY A 119 -24.10 6.06 2.35
C GLY A 119 -24.71 6.51 1.01
N SER A 120 -25.72 7.39 1.03
CA SER A 120 -26.34 7.98 -0.17
C SER A 120 -25.62 9.27 -0.57
N VAL A 121 -24.77 9.18 -1.59
CA VAL A 121 -24.06 10.34 -2.18
C VAL A 121 -25.04 11.40 -2.69
N PRO A 122 -26.15 11.05 -3.38
CA PRO A 122 -27.13 12.05 -3.83
C PRO A 122 -27.76 12.86 -2.69
N LEU A 123 -28.07 12.23 -1.54
CA LEU A 123 -28.63 12.96 -0.39
C LEU A 123 -27.62 13.97 0.18
N LEU A 124 -26.35 13.58 0.28
CA LEU A 124 -25.31 14.48 0.77
C LEU A 124 -25.09 15.66 -0.20
N GLN A 125 -25.06 15.41 -1.51
CA GLN A 125 -24.99 16.47 -2.53
C GLN A 125 -26.18 17.44 -2.42
N LEU A 126 -27.40 16.92 -2.28
CA LEU A 126 -28.60 17.73 -2.12
C LEU A 126 -28.55 18.59 -0.85
N PHE A 127 -28.03 18.04 0.26
CA PHE A 127 -27.84 18.80 1.50
C PHE A 127 -26.85 19.96 1.33
N LEU A 128 -25.75 19.74 0.60
CA LEU A 128 -24.77 20.78 0.27
C LEU A 128 -25.35 21.87 -0.66
N GLU A 129 -26.38 21.55 -1.46
CA GLU A 129 -27.11 22.55 -2.23
C GLU A 129 -28.10 23.36 -1.38
N LEU A 130 -28.72 22.74 -0.38
CA LEU A 130 -29.71 23.37 0.50
C LEU A 130 -29.10 24.39 1.46
N LYS A 131 -27.87 24.14 1.90
CA LYS A 131 -27.17 24.98 2.86
C LYS A 131 -25.79 25.32 2.33
N SER A 132 -25.46 26.61 2.30
CA SER A 132 -24.12 27.07 1.95
C SER A 132 -23.16 26.81 3.11
N PHE A 133 -22.01 26.23 2.78
CA PHE A 133 -20.90 26.04 3.71
C PHE A 133 -19.66 26.72 3.17
N ASP A 134 -18.84 27.26 4.07
CA ASP A 134 -17.46 27.55 3.73
C ASP A 134 -16.72 26.24 3.39
N ILE A 135 -15.85 26.27 2.38
CA ILE A 135 -15.19 25.06 1.88
C ILE A 135 -14.30 24.41 2.96
N HIS A 136 -13.64 25.21 3.81
CA HIS A 136 -12.81 24.69 4.90
C HIS A 136 -13.68 24.07 5.98
N GLN A 137 -14.81 24.69 6.30
CA GLN A 137 -15.77 24.16 7.26
C GLN A 137 -16.39 22.84 6.79
N GLN A 138 -16.83 22.77 5.53
CA GLN A 138 -17.38 21.56 4.91
C GLN A 138 -16.38 20.40 5.00
N ILE A 139 -15.14 20.64 4.56
CA ILE A 139 -14.10 19.61 4.56
C ILE A 139 -13.69 19.20 5.98
N GLY A 140 -13.69 20.14 6.93
CA GLY A 140 -13.53 19.84 8.35
C GLY A 140 -14.58 18.86 8.86
N TYR A 141 -15.87 19.07 8.54
CA TYR A 141 -16.93 18.14 8.91
C TYR A 141 -16.79 16.78 8.21
N VAL A 142 -16.54 16.77 6.89
CA VAL A 142 -16.31 15.54 6.11
C VAL A 142 -15.19 14.71 6.72
N SER A 143 -14.05 15.34 7.02
CA SER A 143 -12.89 14.65 7.60
C SER A 143 -13.19 14.09 8.98
N SER A 144 -13.66 14.91 9.91
CA SER A 144 -13.89 14.48 11.29
C SER A 144 -14.97 13.39 11.40
N VAL A 145 -16.08 13.54 10.67
CA VAL A 145 -17.18 12.56 10.66
C VAL A 145 -16.73 11.23 10.07
N TRP A 146 -16.05 11.25 8.92
CA TRP A 146 -15.58 10.01 8.30
C TRP A 146 -14.58 9.29 9.21
N HIS A 147 -13.71 10.04 9.86
CA HIS A 147 -12.76 9.48 10.82
C HIS A 147 -13.45 8.86 12.05
N GLU A 148 -14.49 9.51 12.59
CA GLU A 148 -15.30 8.95 13.68
C GLU A 148 -15.98 7.64 13.27
N LEU A 149 -16.65 7.62 12.11
CA LEU A 149 -17.33 6.43 11.59
C LEU A 149 -16.34 5.29 11.31
N TYR A 150 -15.16 5.60 10.79
CA TYR A 150 -14.09 4.61 10.57
C TYR A 150 -13.60 3.99 11.89
N VAL A 151 -13.38 4.81 12.92
CA VAL A 151 -12.92 4.32 14.24
C VAL A 151 -14.01 3.51 14.96
N LYS A 152 -15.29 3.90 14.80
CA LYS A 152 -16.45 3.12 15.26
C LYS A 152 -16.75 1.89 14.39
N ASN A 153 -15.94 1.65 13.36
CA ASN A 153 -16.06 0.56 12.40
C ASN A 153 -17.47 0.46 11.78
N VAL A 154 -18.05 1.62 11.44
CA VAL A 154 -19.36 1.70 10.77
C VAL A 154 -19.14 1.48 9.26
N PRO A 155 -19.72 0.43 8.66
CA PRO A 155 -19.49 0.13 7.25
C PRO A 155 -20.15 1.21 6.38
N LEU A 156 -19.37 1.77 5.46
CA LEU A 156 -19.83 2.72 4.47
C LEU A 156 -19.96 2.05 3.10
N THR A 157 -20.85 2.57 2.26
CA THR A 157 -20.92 2.12 0.86
C THR A 157 -19.64 2.55 0.14
N LYS A 158 -19.10 1.70 -0.75
CA LYS A 158 -17.90 2.03 -1.55
C LYS A 158 -18.06 3.36 -2.31
N SER A 159 -19.26 3.67 -2.78
CA SER A 159 -19.58 4.93 -3.45
C SER A 159 -19.39 6.14 -2.52
N MET A 160 -19.86 6.05 -1.27
CA MET A 160 -19.65 7.10 -0.28
C MET A 160 -18.16 7.25 0.08
N GLU A 161 -17.43 6.15 0.32
CA GLU A 161 -15.99 6.22 0.60
C GLU A 161 -15.22 6.89 -0.54
N ASN A 162 -15.50 6.51 -1.79
CA ASN A 162 -14.91 7.13 -2.97
C ASN A 162 -15.27 8.62 -3.06
N PHE A 163 -16.50 9.01 -2.73
CA PHE A 163 -16.95 10.39 -2.78
C PHE A 163 -16.22 11.25 -1.74
N LEU A 164 -16.09 10.76 -0.50
CA LEU A 164 -15.37 11.47 0.56
C LEU A 164 -13.88 11.60 0.22
N GLU A 165 -13.25 10.53 -0.30
CA GLU A 165 -11.87 10.58 -0.79
C GLU A 165 -11.73 11.64 -1.89
N TYR A 166 -12.65 11.66 -2.86
CA TYR A 166 -12.66 12.64 -3.95
C TYR A 166 -12.81 14.09 -3.45
N GLN A 167 -13.69 14.34 -2.46
CA GLN A 167 -13.83 15.67 -1.85
C GLN A 167 -12.54 16.13 -1.17
N LEU A 168 -11.92 15.27 -0.36
CA LEU A 168 -10.64 15.58 0.29
C LEU A 168 -9.53 15.82 -0.74
N LEU A 169 -9.49 15.01 -1.80
CA LEU A 169 -8.47 15.08 -2.85
C LEU A 169 -8.58 16.38 -3.65
N ASN A 170 -9.79 16.76 -4.06
CA ASN A 170 -10.07 18.05 -4.71
C ASN A 170 -9.63 19.22 -3.82
N TYR A 171 -10.02 19.19 -2.55
CA TYR A 171 -9.59 20.21 -1.59
C TYR A 171 -8.05 20.27 -1.48
N SER A 172 -7.39 19.13 -1.46
CA SER A 172 -5.92 19.08 -1.38
C SER A 172 -5.24 19.69 -2.60
N TYR A 173 -5.70 19.43 -3.82
CA TYR A 173 -5.10 20.03 -5.01
C TYR A 173 -5.37 21.54 -5.14
N ALA A 174 -6.49 22.01 -4.58
CA ALA A 174 -6.87 23.42 -4.62
C ALA A 174 -6.21 24.27 -3.52
N TYR A 175 -6.01 23.73 -2.32
CA TYR A 175 -5.66 24.53 -1.14
C TYR A 175 -4.38 24.10 -0.41
N HIS A 176 -3.89 22.87 -0.60
CA HIS A 176 -2.68 22.42 0.10
C HIS A 176 -1.38 22.76 -0.64
N HIS A 177 -1.18 24.07 -0.85
CA HIS A 177 0.10 24.66 -1.23
C HIS A 177 1.05 24.72 -0.02
N PRO A 178 2.37 24.80 -0.20
CA PRO A 178 3.32 24.77 0.91
C PRO A 178 3.13 25.94 1.88
N PRO A 179 3.32 25.75 3.19
CA PRO A 179 3.35 26.85 4.14
C PRO A 179 4.50 27.80 3.80
N ALA A 180 4.23 29.11 3.77
CA ALA A 180 5.21 30.15 3.46
C ALA A 180 6.42 30.18 4.42
N HIS A 181 6.30 29.51 5.58
CA HIS A 181 7.34 29.41 6.59
C HIS A 181 7.69 27.95 6.89
N ARG A 182 8.99 27.65 6.89
CA ARG A 182 9.49 26.43 7.54
C ARG A 182 9.08 26.48 9.02
N PRO A 183 8.53 25.39 9.59
CA PRO A 183 8.14 25.39 10.99
C PRO A 183 9.34 25.73 11.88
N ASP A 184 9.11 26.58 12.88
CA ASP A 184 10.12 26.94 13.87
C ASP A 184 10.68 25.67 14.52
N ARG A 185 12.01 25.51 14.46
CA ARG A 185 12.76 24.38 15.05
C ARG A 185 12.30 23.98 16.47
N PRO A 186 12.02 24.89 17.42
CA PRO A 186 11.55 24.51 18.76
C PRO A 186 10.14 23.88 18.79
N LYS A 187 9.22 24.27 17.90
CA LYS A 187 7.89 23.64 17.82
C LYS A 187 7.98 22.21 17.28
N PHE A 188 8.91 21.99 16.34
CA PHE A 188 9.17 20.69 15.74
C PHE A 188 9.75 19.67 16.74
N ASP A 189 10.65 20.11 17.64
CA ASP A 189 11.21 19.23 18.67
C ASP A 189 10.13 18.77 19.67
N LYS A 190 9.15 19.63 20.00
CA LYS A 190 8.01 19.30 20.86
C LYS A 190 7.03 18.29 20.21
N GLU A 191 6.75 18.42 18.91
CA GLU A 191 5.93 17.44 18.18
C GLU A 191 6.55 16.04 18.26
N LEU A 192 7.87 15.94 18.02
CA LEU A 192 8.59 14.68 18.09
C LEU A 192 8.51 14.03 19.49
N GLU A 193 8.68 14.83 20.55
CA GLU A 193 8.56 14.38 21.94
C GLU A 193 7.16 13.80 22.22
N GLN A 194 6.10 14.51 21.82
CA GLN A 194 4.71 14.06 21.99
C GLN A 194 4.42 12.76 21.22
N ARG A 195 4.96 12.61 20.01
CA ARG A 195 4.83 11.38 19.23
C ARG A 195 5.50 10.19 19.90
N ILE A 196 6.71 10.38 20.45
CA ILE A 196 7.40 9.34 21.22
C ILE A 196 6.60 8.97 22.48
N GLU A 197 6.01 9.95 23.17
CA GLU A 197 5.16 9.69 24.34
C GLU A 197 3.96 8.81 24.01
N LEU A 198 3.26 9.10 22.91
CA LEU A 198 2.14 8.28 22.46
C LEU A 198 2.60 6.85 22.10
N ILE A 199 3.74 6.70 21.40
CA ILE A 199 4.30 5.37 21.09
C ILE A 199 4.56 4.58 22.37
N VAL A 200 5.17 5.21 23.37
CA VAL A 200 5.50 4.58 24.66
C VAL A 200 4.24 4.22 25.44
N GLU A 201 3.30 5.14 25.55
CA GLU A 201 2.03 4.96 26.27
C GLU A 201 1.23 3.78 25.71
N TYR A 202 0.98 3.76 24.40
CA TYR A 202 0.18 2.72 23.77
C TYR A 202 0.93 1.39 23.65
N THR A 203 2.26 1.38 23.54
CA THR A 203 3.05 0.14 23.66
C THR A 203 2.95 -0.46 25.07
N ARG A 204 2.97 0.39 26.11
CA ARG A 204 2.81 -0.04 27.50
C ARG A 204 1.40 -0.57 27.77
N TYR A 205 0.38 0.06 27.21
CA TYR A 205 -0.99 -0.45 27.23
C TYR A 205 -1.07 -1.85 26.59
N LEU A 206 -0.57 -2.00 25.36
CA LEU A 206 -0.60 -3.26 24.62
C LEU A 206 0.11 -4.40 25.37
N THR A 207 1.30 -4.14 25.90
CA THR A 207 2.08 -5.14 26.64
C THR A 207 1.44 -5.53 27.97
N LYS A 208 0.82 -4.57 28.68
CA LYS A 208 0.12 -4.83 29.95
C LYS A 208 -1.16 -5.64 29.76
N HIS A 209 -1.98 -5.28 28.77
CA HIS A 209 -3.32 -5.86 28.59
C HIS A 209 -3.31 -7.14 27.74
N TYR A 210 -2.41 -7.24 26.74
CA TYR A 210 -2.40 -8.36 25.79
C TYR A 210 -1.09 -9.18 25.79
N GLY A 211 -0.05 -8.71 26.48
CA GLY A 211 1.27 -9.37 26.47
C GLY A 211 1.41 -10.54 27.45
N ALA A 212 0.62 -10.57 28.52
CA ALA A 212 0.65 -11.61 29.55
C ALA A 212 -0.39 -12.73 29.34
N THR A 213 -1.25 -12.61 28.32
CA THR A 213 -2.32 -13.59 28.07
C THR A 213 -1.78 -14.80 27.29
N ASP A 214 -2.30 -15.99 27.61
CA ASP A 214 -2.05 -17.21 26.84
C ASP A 214 -2.92 -17.30 25.57
N ASN A 215 -3.91 -16.42 25.45
CA ASN A 215 -4.71 -16.29 24.24
C ASN A 215 -3.94 -15.46 23.21
N LEU A 216 -3.56 -16.05 22.08
CA LEU A 216 -2.87 -15.37 20.98
C LEU A 216 -3.82 -14.82 19.89
N ASN A 217 -5.13 -14.94 20.10
CA ASN A 217 -6.22 -14.56 19.19
C ASN A 217 -7.25 -13.63 19.87
N ASP A 218 -6.89 -12.95 20.96
CA ASP A 218 -7.71 -11.95 21.66
C ASP A 218 -7.59 -10.54 21.04
N TYR A 219 -7.73 -10.45 19.71
CA TYR A 219 -7.67 -9.17 19.00
C TYR A 219 -9.02 -8.45 19.11
N ASP A 220 -9.02 -7.20 19.58
CA ASP A 220 -10.20 -6.35 19.65
C ASP A 220 -9.92 -4.94 19.06
N ASP A 221 -10.94 -4.09 19.03
CA ASP A 221 -10.83 -2.74 18.47
C ASP A 221 -9.79 -1.88 19.20
N LYS A 222 -9.64 -2.05 20.52
CA LYS A 222 -8.65 -1.34 21.33
C LYS A 222 -7.22 -1.77 20.98
N PHE A 223 -7.00 -3.06 20.75
CA PHE A 223 -5.72 -3.58 20.30
C PHE A 223 -5.35 -2.99 18.93
N LEU A 224 -6.25 -3.05 17.95
CA LEU A 224 -5.97 -2.50 16.62
C LEU A 224 -5.80 -0.98 16.63
N LEU A 225 -6.62 -0.25 17.38
CA LEU A 225 -6.46 1.20 17.53
C LEU A 225 -5.10 1.54 18.16
N ALA A 226 -4.70 0.85 19.24
CA ALA A 226 -3.39 1.10 19.85
C ALA A 226 -2.23 0.81 18.88
N ILE A 227 -2.30 -0.27 18.10
CA ILE A 227 -1.31 -0.56 17.04
C ILE A 227 -1.31 0.54 15.98
N LYS A 228 -2.49 1.00 15.54
CA LYS A 228 -2.65 2.09 14.56
C LYS A 228 -2.05 3.41 15.08
N ILE A 229 -2.27 3.76 16.35
CA ILE A 229 -1.69 4.96 16.97
C ILE A 229 -0.16 4.85 17.01
N VAL A 230 0.38 3.70 17.43
CA VAL A 230 1.83 3.47 17.43
C VAL A 230 2.39 3.58 16.02
N TYR A 231 1.72 2.99 15.03
CA TYR A 231 2.09 3.03 13.61
C TYR A 231 2.12 4.47 13.06
N ASP A 232 1.03 5.23 13.23
CA ASP A 232 0.92 6.62 12.75
C ASP A 232 2.08 7.46 13.28
N ASN A 233 2.41 7.31 14.56
CA ASN A 233 3.49 8.09 15.18
C ASN A 233 4.89 7.61 14.74
N LEU A 234 5.12 6.30 14.59
CA LEU A 234 6.39 5.77 14.08
C LEU A 234 6.66 6.24 12.65
N PHE A 235 5.63 6.32 11.81
CA PHE A 235 5.74 6.78 10.42
C PHE A 235 6.37 8.18 10.33
N PHE A 236 6.01 9.11 11.22
CA PHE A 236 6.58 10.46 11.22
C PHE A 236 7.91 10.54 11.99
N VAL A 237 8.12 9.71 13.02
CA VAL A 237 9.39 9.66 13.77
C VAL A 237 10.56 9.23 12.87
N ARG A 238 10.31 8.34 11.89
CA ARG A 238 11.34 7.82 10.98
C ARG A 238 11.99 8.88 10.09
N GLU A 239 11.33 10.01 9.88
CA GLU A 239 11.86 11.15 9.10
C GLU A 239 13.14 11.71 9.74
N LYS A 240 13.30 11.57 11.06
CA LYS A 240 14.49 12.02 11.80
C LYS A 240 15.57 10.94 11.82
N ARG A 241 15.96 10.45 10.64
CA ARG A 241 16.93 9.35 10.45
C ARG A 241 18.19 9.50 11.30
N GLU A 242 18.74 10.72 11.46
CA GLU A 242 19.93 10.97 12.27
C GLU A 242 19.74 10.72 13.78
N LEU A 243 18.53 10.98 14.31
CA LEU A 243 18.22 10.77 15.73
C LEU A 243 17.92 9.29 15.99
N VAL A 244 17.16 8.64 15.11
CA VAL A 244 16.70 7.26 15.31
C VAL A 244 17.55 6.20 14.60
N ALA A 245 18.70 6.55 14.02
CA ALA A 245 19.58 5.63 13.27
C ALA A 245 20.00 4.35 14.03
N SER A 246 19.91 4.36 15.37
CA SER A 246 20.25 3.21 16.22
C SER A 246 19.08 2.23 16.40
N VAL A 247 17.87 2.66 16.07
CA VAL A 247 16.60 1.94 16.22
C VAL A 247 16.08 1.53 14.83
N PRO A 248 15.64 0.29 14.62
CA PRO A 248 15.09 -0.16 13.35
C PRO A 248 13.65 0.35 13.13
N VAL A 249 13.47 1.67 13.07
CA VAL A 249 12.15 2.32 12.95
C VAL A 249 11.49 2.04 11.60
N ASP A 250 12.27 2.08 10.51
CA ASP A 250 11.76 1.79 9.17
C ASP A 250 11.26 0.34 9.08
N GLU A 251 12.01 -0.61 9.63
CA GLU A 251 11.67 -2.03 9.60
C GLU A 251 10.41 -2.32 10.43
N ILE A 252 10.28 -1.77 11.64
CA ILE A 252 9.08 -2.00 12.46
C ILE A 252 7.85 -1.30 11.87
N CYS A 253 8.01 -0.10 11.29
CA CYS A 253 6.93 0.63 10.62
C CYS A 253 6.30 -0.23 9.51
N ARG A 254 7.13 -0.82 8.64
CA ARG A 254 6.68 -1.70 7.56
C ARG A 254 6.04 -3.00 8.07
N LEU A 255 6.59 -3.60 9.13
CA LEU A 255 5.99 -4.79 9.74
C LEU A 255 4.61 -4.49 10.34
N LEU A 256 4.43 -3.34 10.99
CA LEU A 256 3.13 -2.91 11.50
C LEU A 256 2.14 -2.60 10.37
N ALA A 257 2.59 -2.02 9.26
CA ALA A 257 1.74 -1.79 8.09
C ALA A 257 1.20 -3.11 7.52
N VAL A 258 2.06 -4.13 7.36
CA VAL A 258 1.64 -5.48 6.96
C VAL A 258 0.70 -6.11 8.00
N PHE A 259 1.02 -5.96 9.28
CA PHE A 259 0.20 -6.51 10.36
C PHE A 259 -1.20 -5.88 10.44
N LEU A 260 -1.33 -4.56 10.25
CA LEU A 260 -2.62 -3.88 10.14
C LEU A 260 -3.38 -4.33 8.87
N ALA A 261 -2.66 -4.52 7.76
CA ALA A 261 -3.25 -4.98 6.51
C ALA A 261 -3.82 -6.41 6.58
N ILE A 262 -3.34 -7.27 7.51
CA ILE A 262 -3.95 -8.58 7.78
C ILE A 262 -5.44 -8.42 8.13
N PHE A 263 -5.79 -7.41 8.93
CA PHE A 263 -7.17 -7.18 9.38
C PHE A 263 -7.96 -6.30 8.41
N LYS A 264 -7.32 -5.36 7.69
CA LYS A 264 -8.01 -4.39 6.83
C LYS A 264 -8.00 -4.71 5.33
N LYS A 265 -7.18 -5.65 4.87
CA LYS A 265 -7.05 -6.05 3.45
C LYS A 265 -7.15 -7.58 3.26
N ALA A 266 -7.87 -8.28 4.14
CA ALA A 266 -8.18 -9.70 3.95
C ALA A 266 -8.95 -9.93 2.62
N PRO A 267 -8.73 -11.06 1.91
CA PRO A 267 -7.91 -12.23 2.28
C PRO A 267 -6.44 -12.16 1.80
N HIS A 268 -6.02 -11.14 1.03
CA HIS A 268 -4.71 -11.13 0.36
C HIS A 268 -3.49 -11.15 1.29
N TYR A 269 -3.68 -10.82 2.57
CA TYR A 269 -2.62 -10.72 3.58
C TYR A 269 -2.62 -11.88 4.61
N GLU A 270 -3.53 -12.85 4.49
CA GLU A 270 -3.66 -13.99 5.42
C GLU A 270 -2.35 -14.80 5.58
N VAL A 271 -1.56 -14.91 4.50
CA VAL A 271 -0.28 -15.63 4.50
C VAL A 271 0.74 -15.08 5.49
N TYR A 272 0.67 -13.78 5.81
CA TYR A 272 1.61 -13.15 6.74
C TYR A 272 1.35 -13.56 8.19
N LYS A 273 0.19 -14.15 8.52
CA LYS A 273 -0.12 -14.69 9.86
C LYS A 273 0.80 -15.86 10.25
N LEU A 274 1.35 -16.58 9.26
CA LEU A 274 2.34 -17.63 9.47
C LEU A 274 3.66 -17.08 10.05
N ILE A 275 3.96 -15.79 9.80
CA ILE A 275 5.21 -15.13 10.20
C ILE A 275 4.98 -14.15 11.36
N LEU A 276 3.97 -13.28 11.23
CA LEU A 276 3.65 -12.21 12.17
C LEU A 276 2.52 -12.62 13.10
N ASN A 277 2.75 -12.50 14.41
CA ASN A 277 1.77 -12.79 15.43
C ASN A 277 1.88 -11.78 16.57
N LYS A 278 0.84 -11.71 17.42
CA LYS A 278 0.79 -10.81 18.56
C LYS A 278 2.08 -10.83 19.41
N ARG A 279 2.58 -12.02 19.75
CA ARG A 279 3.76 -12.18 20.62
C ARG A 279 5.01 -11.58 19.99
N THR A 280 5.25 -11.78 18.69
CA THR A 280 6.43 -11.22 18.00
C THR A 280 6.33 -9.71 17.86
N VAL A 281 5.16 -9.20 17.46
CA VAL A 281 4.92 -7.74 17.32
C VAL A 281 5.12 -7.01 18.64
N LEU A 282 4.53 -7.49 19.75
CA LEU A 282 4.66 -6.84 21.06
C LEU A 282 6.11 -6.86 21.58
N GLN A 283 6.87 -7.92 21.31
CA GLN A 283 8.30 -7.97 21.67
C GLN A 283 9.12 -6.93 20.92
N PHE A 284 8.85 -6.75 19.62
CA PHE A 284 9.52 -5.75 18.79
C PHE A 284 9.16 -4.33 19.23
N LEU A 285 7.87 -4.06 19.44
CA LEU A 285 7.39 -2.77 19.92
C LEU A 285 8.00 -2.40 21.27
N SER A 286 8.05 -3.34 22.22
CA SER A 286 8.68 -3.10 23.54
C SER A 286 10.13 -2.65 23.39
N ALA A 287 10.92 -3.35 22.57
CA ALA A 287 12.34 -3.02 22.39
C ALA A 287 12.56 -1.67 21.67
N VAL A 288 11.68 -1.33 20.71
CA VAL A 288 11.71 -0.04 20.00
C VAL A 288 11.30 1.09 20.94
N SER A 289 10.18 0.92 21.66
CA SER A 289 9.64 1.86 22.63
C SER A 289 10.66 2.20 23.73
N ASP A 290 11.29 1.18 24.33
CA ASP A 290 12.33 1.36 25.36
C ASP A 290 13.49 2.23 24.88
N GLU A 291 13.89 2.10 23.60
CA GLU A 291 15.01 2.85 23.04
C GLU A 291 14.60 4.26 22.63
N LEU A 292 13.38 4.45 22.10
CA LEU A 292 12.82 5.77 21.81
C LEU A 292 12.61 6.59 23.10
N GLU A 293 12.14 5.96 24.19
CA GLU A 293 11.99 6.61 25.49
C GLU A 293 13.34 7.10 26.02
N ARG A 294 14.41 6.29 25.89
CA ARG A 294 15.78 6.73 26.23
C ARG A 294 16.25 7.89 25.38
N ILE A 295 16.02 7.85 24.07
CA ILE A 295 16.38 8.96 23.16
C ILE A 295 15.65 10.25 23.59
N LYS A 296 14.36 10.16 23.96
CA LYS A 296 13.60 11.31 24.48
C LYS A 296 14.19 11.83 25.79
N CYS A 297 14.49 10.97 26.76
CA CYS A 297 15.12 11.38 28.02
C CYS A 297 16.48 12.04 27.78
N ASP A 298 17.30 11.49 26.88
CA ASP A 298 18.58 12.09 26.50
C ASP A 298 18.42 13.48 25.87
N MET A 299 17.34 13.73 25.12
CA MET A 299 17.02 15.05 24.56
C MET A 299 16.66 16.07 25.65
N VAL A 300 15.88 15.66 26.66
CA VAL A 300 15.43 16.52 27.78
C VAL A 300 16.56 16.78 28.77
N GLU A 301 17.35 15.76 29.12
CA GLU A 301 18.38 15.83 30.16
C GLU A 301 19.73 16.36 29.65
N ASN A 302 20.00 16.34 28.34
CA ASN A 302 21.35 16.56 27.81
C ASN A 302 21.43 17.29 26.45
N ARG A 303 21.50 18.62 26.48
CA ARG A 303 22.19 19.37 25.40
C ARG A 303 23.72 19.15 25.38
N GLN A 304 24.30 18.42 26.36
CA GLN A 304 25.75 18.27 26.55
C GLN A 304 26.32 16.83 26.42
N SER A 305 25.50 15.80 26.16
CA SER A 305 25.97 14.39 26.12
C SER A 305 26.11 13.80 24.71
N ARG A 306 25.70 14.53 23.67
CA ARG A 306 25.89 14.11 22.27
C ARG A 306 27.32 14.44 21.82
N TRP A 307 28.03 13.47 21.25
CA TRP A 307 29.38 13.68 20.73
C TRP A 307 29.41 14.84 19.73
N SER A 308 30.05 15.94 20.14
CA SER A 308 30.24 17.15 19.33
C SER A 308 31.69 17.23 18.84
N ASN A 309 31.96 18.13 17.90
CA ASN A 309 33.32 18.44 17.47
C ASN A 309 34.21 18.80 18.65
N GLU A 310 33.66 19.52 19.64
CA GLU A 310 34.37 19.88 20.88
C GLU A 310 34.67 18.67 21.77
N LEU A 311 33.74 17.73 21.91
CA LEU A 311 33.97 16.52 22.73
C LEU A 311 34.97 15.58 22.07
N LEU A 312 34.90 15.41 20.75
CA LEU A 312 35.88 14.61 20.01
C LEU A 312 37.28 15.24 20.11
N LEU A 313 37.38 16.56 19.89
CA LEU A 313 38.64 17.27 20.03
C LEU A 313 39.19 17.20 21.47
N TYR A 314 38.32 17.33 22.47
CA TYR A 314 38.70 17.17 23.87
C TYR A 314 39.21 15.75 24.18
N LEU A 315 38.61 14.70 23.60
CA LEU A 315 39.11 13.33 23.74
C LEU A 315 40.50 13.20 23.09
N ILE A 316 40.68 13.77 21.91
CA ILE A 316 41.95 13.79 21.19
C ILE A 316 43.02 14.49 22.05
N CYS A 317 42.71 15.63 22.68
CA CYS A 317 43.61 16.30 23.62
C CYS A 317 43.91 15.44 24.86
N CYS A 318 42.90 14.78 25.46
CA CYS A 318 43.12 13.86 26.59
C CYS A 318 44.03 12.67 26.22
N ILE A 319 43.91 12.16 24.99
CA ILE A 319 44.77 11.08 24.47
C ILE A 319 46.22 11.56 24.33
N ARG A 320 46.43 12.78 23.84
CA ARG A 320 47.74 13.43 23.73
C ARG A 320 48.34 13.69 25.11
N ASP A 321 47.60 14.29 26.03
CA ASP A 321 48.10 14.70 27.34
C ASP A 321 48.38 13.50 28.26
N ALA A 322 47.78 12.34 27.98
CA ALA A 322 48.12 11.06 28.62
C ALA A 322 49.42 10.41 28.08
N ALA A 323 50.19 11.09 27.23
CA ALA A 323 51.33 10.54 26.50
C ALA A 323 52.48 9.90 27.31
N PRO A 324 52.74 10.18 28.60
CA PRO A 324 53.76 9.42 29.33
C PRO A 324 53.30 7.99 29.69
N ALA A 325 52.00 7.74 29.87
CA ALA A 325 51.48 6.47 30.40
C ALA A 325 50.66 5.64 29.39
N LYS A 326 50.09 6.26 28.34
CA LYS A 326 49.22 5.65 27.30
C LYS A 326 48.08 4.75 27.83
N SER A 327 47.80 4.72 29.13
CA SER A 327 46.83 3.83 29.74
C SER A 327 45.42 4.44 29.66
N THR A 328 44.40 3.58 29.59
CA THR A 328 43.00 4.03 29.61
C THR A 328 42.61 4.66 30.94
N LYS A 329 43.32 4.34 32.04
CA LYS A 329 43.16 4.99 33.34
C LYS A 329 43.58 6.47 33.30
N ALA A 330 44.72 6.78 32.68
CA ALA A 330 45.21 8.16 32.59
C ALA A 330 44.27 9.04 31.75
N ILE A 331 43.77 8.51 30.63
CA ILE A 331 42.81 9.23 29.77
C ILE A 331 41.49 9.47 30.51
N ASN A 332 40.99 8.47 31.25
CA ASN A 332 39.78 8.64 32.05
C ASN A 332 39.97 9.63 33.20
N ALA A 333 41.17 9.75 33.78
CA ALA A 333 41.46 10.76 34.80
C ALA A 333 41.49 12.19 34.23
N LEU A 334 41.91 12.36 32.97
CA LEU A 334 41.90 13.64 32.26
C LEU A 334 40.51 14.02 31.72
N TRP A 335 39.65 13.03 31.49
CA TRP A 335 38.32 13.25 30.98
C TRP A 335 37.37 13.81 32.05
N ARG A 336 37.13 15.13 32.01
CA ARG A 336 36.26 15.84 32.97
C ARG A 336 34.83 16.10 32.47
N LYS A 337 34.41 15.45 31.38
CA LYS A 337 33.06 15.65 30.80
C LYS A 337 32.10 14.58 31.32
N LYS A 338 30.81 14.91 31.38
CA LYS A 338 29.75 14.01 31.88
C LYS A 338 29.55 12.74 31.04
N CYS A 339 29.96 12.74 29.76
CA CYS A 339 29.80 11.58 28.87
C CYS A 339 30.73 10.43 29.29
N VAL A 340 30.19 9.21 29.44
CA VAL A 340 30.98 8.03 29.87
C VAL A 340 31.85 7.51 28.72
N LEU A 341 33.16 7.44 28.95
CA LEU A 341 34.12 7.09 27.91
C LEU A 341 34.46 5.60 27.90
N LYS A 342 34.01 4.88 26.87
CA LYS A 342 34.22 3.44 26.73
C LYS A 342 35.66 3.13 26.28
N LYS A 343 36.28 2.10 26.86
CA LYS A 343 37.64 1.64 26.52
C LYS A 343 37.84 1.39 25.01
N LYS A 344 36.84 0.79 24.34
CA LYS A 344 36.89 0.51 22.89
C LYS A 344 36.91 1.79 22.05
N LEU A 345 36.20 2.84 22.46
CA LEU A 345 36.20 4.13 21.78
C LEU A 345 37.57 4.82 21.86
N ILE A 346 38.24 4.73 23.01
CA ILE A 346 39.61 5.23 23.18
C ILE A 346 40.56 4.55 22.19
N TYR A 347 40.49 3.22 22.07
CA TYR A 347 41.34 2.48 21.14
C TYR A 347 41.06 2.83 19.68
N TYR A 348 39.78 2.98 19.33
CA TYR A 348 39.38 3.42 17.99
C TYR A 348 39.98 4.78 17.65
N VAL A 349 39.77 5.80 18.49
CA VAL A 349 40.29 7.15 18.23
C VAL A 349 41.82 7.15 18.20
N LYS A 350 42.50 6.39 19.07
CA LYS A 350 43.96 6.21 19.00
C LYS A 350 44.42 5.62 17.66
N ALA A 351 43.73 4.59 17.17
CA ALA A 351 44.06 3.97 15.89
C ALA A 351 43.83 4.95 14.72
N ARG A 352 42.75 5.72 14.76
CA ARG A 352 42.43 6.72 13.73
C ARG A 352 43.37 7.91 13.73
N LEU A 353 43.81 8.41 14.90
CA LEU A 353 44.85 9.43 14.98
C LEU A 353 46.20 8.95 14.40
N LYS A 354 46.51 7.65 14.51
CA LYS A 354 47.71 7.08 13.88
C LYS A 354 47.56 6.92 12.36
N ALA A 355 46.36 6.60 11.89
CA ALA A 355 46.09 6.31 10.48
C ALA A 355 45.77 7.55 9.63
N ASN A 356 45.23 8.62 10.23
CA ASN A 356 44.82 9.84 9.54
C ASN A 356 45.71 11.03 9.96
N PRO A 357 46.66 11.47 9.12
CA PRO A 357 47.59 12.57 9.44
C PRO A 357 46.89 13.93 9.60
N GLU A 358 45.79 14.17 8.87
CA GLU A 358 45.01 15.42 8.97
C GLU A 358 44.31 15.52 10.33
N LEU A 359 43.70 14.42 10.79
CA LEU A 359 43.08 14.34 12.11
C LEU A 359 44.12 14.47 13.24
N ASN A 360 45.33 13.96 13.02
CA ASN A 360 46.45 14.06 13.96
C ASN A 360 46.99 15.50 14.09
N ALA A 361 47.00 16.27 12.99
CA ALA A 361 47.47 17.66 12.99
C ALA A 361 46.60 18.62 13.83
N ILE A 362 45.34 18.26 14.06
CA ILE A 362 44.33 19.06 14.77
C ILE A 362 44.53 19.05 16.31
N GLN A 363 45.38 18.15 16.84
CA GLN A 363 45.54 17.85 18.27
C GLN A 363 45.85 19.02 19.22
N ALA A 364 46.35 20.15 18.71
CA ALA A 364 46.83 21.29 19.51
C ALA A 364 45.91 22.52 19.49
N ARG A 365 44.77 22.46 18.80
CA ARG A 365 43.91 23.63 18.56
C ARG A 365 42.61 23.55 19.35
N TYR A 366 41.96 24.70 19.55
CA TYR A 366 40.58 24.80 20.00
C TYR A 366 39.64 24.76 18.79
N VAL A 367 38.38 24.29 18.96
CA VAL A 367 37.41 24.19 17.85
C VAL A 367 37.21 25.52 17.12
N ASN A 368 37.21 26.63 17.85
CA ASN A 368 37.04 27.98 17.28
C ASN A 368 38.22 28.44 16.42
N ASN A 369 39.36 27.75 16.50
CA ASN A 369 40.60 28.07 15.78
C ASN A 369 40.86 27.09 14.62
N LEU A 370 39.88 26.27 14.24
CA LEU A 370 39.98 25.32 13.13
C LEU A 370 39.47 25.96 11.84
N SER A 371 40.15 25.68 10.73
CA SER A 371 39.65 26.06 9.40
C SER A 371 38.39 25.27 9.03
N LYS A 372 37.64 25.74 8.02
CA LYS A 372 36.41 25.06 7.56
C LYS A 372 36.68 23.63 7.09
N SER A 373 37.85 23.36 6.49
CA SER A 373 38.26 22.01 6.05
C SER A 373 38.63 21.12 7.24
N GLU A 374 39.40 21.61 8.20
CA GLU A 374 39.79 20.85 9.41
C GLU A 374 38.56 20.47 10.27
N LEU A 375 37.58 21.35 10.32
CA LEU A 375 36.33 21.12 11.03
C LEU A 375 35.46 20.06 10.32
N GLU A 376 35.58 19.94 8.99
CA GLU A 376 34.94 18.87 8.21
C GLU A 376 35.61 17.51 8.44
N VAL A 377 36.93 17.46 8.66
CA VAL A 377 37.63 16.22 9.04
C VAL A 377 37.08 15.65 10.36
N LEU A 378 36.87 16.51 11.38
CA LEU A 378 36.24 16.09 12.64
C LEU A 378 34.79 15.61 12.42
N ARG A 379 34.01 16.31 11.60
CA ARG A 379 32.62 15.93 11.29
C ARG A 379 32.54 14.62 10.53
N HIS A 380 33.43 14.39 9.57
CA HIS A 380 33.53 13.13 8.85
C HIS A 380 33.78 11.97 9.81
N GLU A 381 34.67 12.17 10.78
CA GLU A 381 35.01 11.13 11.74
C GLU A 381 33.89 10.84 12.75
N LEU A 382 33.16 11.87 13.18
CA LEU A 382 31.92 11.69 13.96
C LEU A 382 30.84 10.92 13.20
N ARG A 383 30.81 11.03 11.86
CA ARG A 383 29.88 10.32 10.98
C ARG A 383 30.37 8.91 10.62
N ALA A 384 31.62 8.55 10.93
CA ALA A 384 32.17 7.24 10.61
C ALA A 384 31.36 6.13 11.31
N LYS A 385 30.98 5.10 10.55
CA LYS A 385 30.11 4.00 11.02
C LYS A 385 30.62 3.36 12.32
N GLU A 386 31.93 3.13 12.40
CA GLU A 386 32.59 2.51 13.55
C GLU A 386 32.57 3.42 14.79
N PHE A 387 32.79 4.72 14.62
CA PHE A 387 32.68 5.70 15.70
C PHE A 387 31.25 5.77 16.24
N VAL A 388 30.27 5.85 15.33
CA VAL A 388 28.84 5.83 15.68
C VAL A 388 28.46 4.54 16.41
N GLU A 389 28.92 3.37 15.95
CA GLU A 389 28.64 2.09 16.62
C GLU A 389 29.24 1.99 18.03
N LEU A 390 30.43 2.54 18.25
CA LEU A 390 31.09 2.54 19.56
C LEU A 390 30.43 3.51 20.55
N THR A 391 29.90 4.61 20.04
CA THR A 391 29.22 5.65 20.83
C THR A 391 27.74 5.32 21.09
N ARG A 392 27.12 4.43 20.29
CA ARG A 392 25.74 3.94 20.51
C ARG A 392 25.53 3.36 21.91
N THR A 393 24.39 3.70 22.51
CA THR A 393 23.97 3.34 23.87
C THR A 393 22.94 2.19 23.90
N THR A 394 22.61 1.59 22.75
CA THR A 394 21.55 0.56 22.66
C THR A 394 21.77 -0.60 23.63
N GLY A 395 20.71 -0.93 24.37
CA GLY A 395 20.74 -2.00 25.36
C GLY A 395 21.09 -3.36 24.74
N ARG A 396 21.93 -4.16 25.41
CA ARG A 396 22.35 -5.49 24.90
C ARG A 396 21.16 -6.41 24.59
N ARG A 397 20.11 -6.36 25.41
CA ARG A 397 18.87 -7.13 25.23
C ARG A 397 18.14 -6.70 23.94
N ASN A 398 17.98 -5.39 23.73
CA ASN A 398 17.28 -4.84 22.57
C ASN A 398 18.03 -5.13 21.26
N ARG A 399 19.37 -5.23 21.30
CA ARG A 399 20.16 -5.62 20.11
C ARG A 399 19.78 -6.99 19.57
N VAL A 400 19.56 -8.00 20.41
CA VAL A 400 19.15 -9.34 19.96
C VAL A 400 17.75 -9.30 19.35
N THR A 401 16.83 -8.56 19.98
CA THR A 401 15.48 -8.34 19.45
C THR A 401 15.51 -7.61 18.11
N PHE A 402 16.33 -6.57 17.95
CA PHE A 402 16.49 -5.86 16.68
C PHE A 402 17.08 -6.74 15.58
N CYS A 403 17.99 -7.66 15.90
CA CYS A 403 18.46 -8.66 14.92
C CYS A 403 17.33 -9.59 14.47
N ARG A 404 16.46 -10.04 15.39
CA ARG A 404 15.29 -10.86 15.05
C ARG A 404 14.27 -10.06 14.22
N LEU A 405 14.00 -8.82 14.62
CA LEU A 405 13.13 -7.88 13.93
C LEU A 405 13.56 -7.71 12.47
N ARG A 406 14.84 -7.44 12.22
CA ARG A 406 15.37 -7.31 10.86
C ARG A 406 15.21 -8.60 10.04
N LYS A 407 15.50 -9.77 10.63
CA LYS A 407 15.27 -11.05 9.94
C LYS A 407 13.80 -11.29 9.58
N THR A 408 12.88 -10.99 10.51
CA THR A 408 11.44 -11.10 10.27
C THR A 408 10.99 -10.10 9.20
N TYR A 409 11.48 -8.87 9.28
CA TYR A 409 11.28 -7.84 8.26
C TYR A 409 11.74 -8.31 6.88
N ASP A 410 12.96 -8.83 6.77
CA ASP A 410 13.52 -9.32 5.51
C ASP A 410 12.63 -10.41 4.92
N HIS A 411 12.18 -11.36 5.73
CA HIS A 411 11.32 -12.45 5.28
C HIS A 411 9.96 -11.95 4.79
N VAL A 412 9.28 -11.10 5.58
CA VAL A 412 7.97 -10.54 5.22
C VAL A 412 8.06 -9.70 3.95
N MET A 413 9.09 -8.85 3.84
CA MET A 413 9.24 -7.97 2.68
C MET A 413 9.61 -8.74 1.42
N GLN A 414 10.39 -9.82 1.51
CA GLN A 414 10.67 -10.67 0.34
C GLN A 414 9.38 -11.26 -0.23
N LEU A 415 8.55 -11.86 0.62
CA LEU A 415 7.26 -12.41 0.21
C LEU A 415 6.34 -11.31 -0.36
N TYR A 416 6.28 -10.14 0.30
CA TYR A 416 5.53 -8.98 -0.19
C TYR A 416 5.98 -8.49 -1.57
N SER A 417 7.28 -8.30 -1.76
CA SER A 417 7.86 -7.87 -3.04
C SER A 417 7.58 -8.85 -4.17
N ILE A 418 7.70 -10.16 -3.92
CA ILE A 418 7.39 -11.19 -4.91
C ILE A 418 5.89 -11.18 -5.27
N LYS A 419 4.99 -11.11 -4.27
CA LYS A 419 3.54 -11.00 -4.50
C LYS A 419 3.19 -9.73 -5.28
N LYS A 420 3.86 -8.61 -5.00
CA LYS A 420 3.69 -7.36 -5.75
C LYS A 420 4.06 -7.56 -7.22
N ILE A 421 5.25 -8.12 -7.50
CA ILE A 421 5.68 -8.39 -8.88
C ILE A 421 4.72 -9.34 -9.61
N LEU A 422 4.30 -10.43 -8.96
CA LEU A 422 3.33 -11.36 -9.52
C LEU A 422 2.00 -10.71 -9.86
N ARG A 423 1.48 -9.80 -9.01
CA ARG A 423 0.26 -9.03 -9.28
C ARG A 423 0.37 -8.22 -10.59
N TYR A 424 1.50 -7.55 -10.83
CA TYR A 424 1.68 -6.79 -12.08
C TYR A 424 1.82 -7.73 -13.29
N LEU A 425 2.61 -8.79 -13.16
CA LEU A 425 2.80 -9.79 -14.22
C LEU A 425 1.49 -10.51 -14.58
N ASP A 426 0.65 -10.86 -13.60
CA ASP A 426 -0.70 -11.40 -13.79
C ASP A 426 -1.59 -10.45 -14.57
N GLY A 427 -1.59 -9.17 -14.18
CA GLY A 427 -2.44 -8.17 -14.80
C GLY A 427 -2.08 -7.88 -16.26
N ILE A 428 -0.84 -8.13 -16.67
CA ILE A 428 -0.41 -7.99 -18.07
C ILE A 428 -0.44 -9.31 -18.87
N ALA A 429 -0.39 -10.47 -18.24
CA ALA A 429 -0.28 -11.77 -18.93
C ALA A 429 -1.46 -12.07 -19.88
N ARG A 430 -2.65 -11.54 -19.55
CA ARG A 430 -3.92 -11.78 -20.28
C ARG A 430 -4.28 -10.67 -21.28
N ILE A 431 -3.45 -9.63 -21.40
CA ILE A 431 -3.72 -8.53 -22.33
C ILE A 431 -3.60 -9.05 -23.77
N GLN A 432 -4.62 -8.81 -24.58
CA GLN A 432 -4.60 -9.11 -26.01
C GLN A 432 -4.12 -7.88 -26.77
N LEU A 433 -2.87 -7.93 -27.25
CA LEU A 433 -2.34 -6.96 -28.22
C LEU A 433 -2.73 -7.45 -29.63
N PRO A 434 -3.28 -6.60 -30.52
CA PRO A 434 -3.33 -5.13 -30.48
C PRO A 434 -4.61 -4.50 -29.89
N GLN A 435 -5.63 -5.28 -29.49
CA GLN A 435 -6.94 -4.75 -29.06
C GLN A 435 -6.83 -3.64 -27.99
N TYR A 436 -5.96 -3.85 -27.00
CA TYR A 436 -5.70 -2.87 -25.93
C TYR A 436 -4.29 -2.27 -26.06
N GLN A 437 -3.90 -1.85 -27.27
CA GLN A 437 -2.53 -1.37 -27.54
C GLN A 437 -2.10 -0.25 -26.59
N VAL A 438 -2.91 0.81 -26.45
CA VAL A 438 -2.51 2.02 -25.69
C VAL A 438 -2.30 1.70 -24.21
N SER A 439 -3.35 1.22 -23.53
CA SER A 439 -3.28 0.86 -22.11
C SER A 439 -2.35 -0.34 -21.87
N GLY A 440 -2.28 -1.29 -22.80
CA GLY A 440 -1.42 -2.47 -22.70
C GLY A 440 0.07 -2.14 -22.73
N VAL A 441 0.52 -1.28 -23.65
CA VAL A 441 1.93 -0.85 -23.72
C VAL A 441 2.33 -0.07 -22.46
N LEU A 442 1.48 0.84 -21.99
CA LEU A 442 1.74 1.60 -20.75
C LEU A 442 1.77 0.68 -19.52
N ALA A 443 0.88 -0.32 -19.45
CA ALA A 443 0.88 -1.31 -18.39
C ALA A 443 2.15 -2.16 -18.38
N ILE A 444 2.68 -2.53 -19.56
CA ILE A 444 3.96 -3.22 -19.69
C ILE A 444 5.11 -2.31 -19.20
N LYS A 445 5.14 -1.03 -19.64
CA LYS A 445 6.13 -0.04 -19.16
C LYS A 445 6.07 0.10 -17.62
N ARG A 446 4.87 0.20 -17.03
CA ARG A 446 4.70 0.23 -15.56
C ARG A 446 5.17 -1.04 -14.89
N THR A 447 4.88 -2.20 -15.47
CA THR A 447 5.30 -3.49 -14.90
C THR A 447 6.82 -3.58 -14.85
N LEU A 448 7.52 -3.14 -15.90
CA LEU A 448 8.97 -3.04 -15.92
C LEU A 448 9.49 -2.04 -14.86
N GLN A 449 8.87 -0.87 -14.72
CA GLN A 449 9.19 0.10 -13.66
C GLN A 449 9.07 -0.53 -12.27
N VAL A 450 7.95 -1.18 -11.97
CA VAL A 450 7.70 -1.78 -10.66
C VAL A 450 8.69 -2.91 -10.37
N ILE A 451 9.02 -3.74 -11.36
CA ILE A 451 10.04 -4.77 -11.19
C ILE A 451 11.39 -4.12 -10.88
N ALA A 452 11.84 -3.15 -11.67
CA ALA A 452 13.12 -2.47 -11.46
C ALA A 452 13.18 -1.75 -10.11
N GLU A 453 12.13 -1.00 -9.74
CA GLU A 453 11.98 -0.32 -8.45
C GLU A 453 12.02 -1.31 -7.29
N THR A 454 11.30 -2.43 -7.40
CA THR A 454 11.26 -3.47 -6.35
C THR A 454 12.64 -4.12 -6.18
N VAL A 455 13.38 -4.34 -7.28
CA VAL A 455 14.75 -4.87 -7.28
C VAL A 455 15.76 -3.88 -6.69
N ALA A 456 15.61 -2.59 -6.97
CA ALA A 456 16.49 -1.53 -6.47
C ALA A 456 16.20 -1.18 -4.99
N ASN A 457 14.92 -1.17 -4.58
CA ASN A 457 14.48 -0.75 -3.25
C ASN A 457 14.53 -1.87 -2.21
N THR A 458 14.70 -3.12 -2.61
CA THR A 458 14.98 -4.23 -1.69
C THR A 458 16.41 -4.10 -1.15
N ARG A 459 16.59 -3.20 -0.18
CA ARG A 459 17.90 -2.92 0.46
C ARG A 459 18.58 -4.18 1.04
N TYR A 460 17.89 -5.32 1.21
CA TYR A 460 18.42 -6.50 1.91
C TYR A 460 17.90 -7.85 1.36
N SER A 461 18.52 -8.29 0.27
CA SER A 461 19.25 -9.56 0.19
C SER A 461 20.02 -9.49 -1.13
N PRO A 462 21.35 -9.30 -1.11
CA PRO A 462 22.17 -9.30 -2.32
C PRO A 462 21.93 -10.53 -3.19
N ALA A 463 21.39 -11.63 -2.65
CA ALA A 463 21.02 -12.80 -3.43
C ALA A 463 19.75 -12.60 -4.27
N ILE A 464 18.70 -11.97 -3.73
CA ILE A 464 17.46 -11.73 -4.49
C ILE A 464 17.70 -10.61 -5.50
N SER A 465 18.29 -9.48 -5.09
CA SER A 465 18.58 -8.38 -6.01
C SER A 465 19.47 -8.83 -7.18
N ARG A 466 20.59 -9.55 -6.93
CA ARG A 466 21.43 -10.11 -8.02
C ARG A 466 20.68 -11.11 -8.91
N LYS A 467 19.86 -11.99 -8.32
CA LYS A 467 19.07 -12.96 -9.09
C LYS A 467 18.00 -12.28 -9.93
N LEU A 468 17.29 -11.29 -9.38
CA LEU A 468 16.24 -10.56 -10.08
C LEU A 468 16.79 -9.62 -11.15
N ASP A 469 17.88 -8.92 -10.87
CA ASP A 469 18.58 -8.08 -11.85
C ASP A 469 19.05 -8.92 -13.05
N SER A 470 19.65 -10.08 -12.77
CA SER A 470 20.00 -11.08 -13.80
C SER A 470 18.78 -11.57 -14.59
N VAL A 471 17.66 -11.88 -13.92
CA VAL A 471 16.43 -12.37 -14.56
C VAL A 471 15.81 -11.31 -15.48
N VAL A 472 15.72 -10.05 -15.03
CA VAL A 472 15.15 -8.95 -15.81
C VAL A 472 16.02 -8.61 -17.01
N HIS A 473 17.35 -8.54 -16.83
CA HIS A 473 18.26 -8.15 -17.89
C HIS A 473 18.59 -9.27 -18.90
N LYS A 474 18.37 -10.55 -18.56
CA LYS A 474 18.65 -11.69 -19.46
C LYS A 474 17.42 -12.27 -20.15
N ILE A 475 16.22 -12.15 -19.57
CA ILE A 475 15.00 -12.74 -20.13
C ILE A 475 14.28 -11.79 -21.10
N LEU A 476 14.46 -10.46 -20.93
CA LEU A 476 13.92 -9.49 -21.89
C LEU A 476 14.63 -9.63 -23.25
N PRO A 477 13.93 -9.46 -24.38
CA PRO A 477 14.42 -9.87 -25.70
C PRO A 477 15.78 -9.26 -26.03
N LEU A 478 16.75 -10.11 -26.42
CA LEU A 478 18.09 -9.72 -26.87
C LEU A 478 18.05 -8.84 -28.15
N ASN A 479 16.93 -8.83 -28.87
CA ASN A 479 16.73 -8.17 -30.17
C ASN A 479 16.11 -6.76 -30.09
N LEU A 480 15.96 -6.18 -28.89
CA LEU A 480 15.54 -4.78 -28.78
C LEU A 480 16.73 -3.85 -29.08
N ASP A 481 16.67 -3.13 -30.20
CA ASP A 481 17.54 -2.00 -30.58
C ASP A 481 17.40 -0.78 -29.62
N VAL A 482 16.70 -0.93 -28.50
CA VAL A 482 16.39 0.11 -27.51
C VAL A 482 16.94 -0.28 -26.15
N ASP A 483 17.53 0.68 -25.43
CA ASP A 483 17.97 0.44 -24.06
C ASP A 483 16.77 0.27 -23.14
N VAL A 484 16.59 -0.95 -22.59
CA VAL A 484 15.46 -1.26 -21.72
C VAL A 484 15.44 -0.37 -20.48
N ARG A 485 16.60 0.20 -20.07
CA ARG A 485 16.72 1.16 -18.96
C ARG A 485 15.81 2.37 -19.10
N ASP A 486 15.55 2.82 -20.31
CA ASP A 486 14.72 4.00 -20.55
C ASP A 486 13.22 3.72 -20.37
N PHE A 487 12.79 2.44 -20.40
CA PHE A 487 11.40 2.06 -20.12
C PHE A 487 11.07 2.01 -18.63
N TYR A 488 12.06 1.78 -17.77
CA TYR A 488 11.86 1.70 -16.32
C TYR A 488 12.45 2.84 -15.50
N GLN A 489 13.23 3.75 -16.10
CA GLN A 489 13.53 5.02 -15.44
C GLN A 489 12.27 5.90 -15.40
N PRO A 490 11.91 6.43 -14.23
CA PRO A 490 10.69 7.22 -14.12
C PRO A 490 10.90 8.67 -14.57
N ASN A 491 12.16 9.16 -14.57
CA ASN A 491 12.54 10.49 -15.07
C ASN A 491 12.16 10.64 -16.56
N VAL A 492 11.66 11.83 -16.93
CA VAL A 492 11.38 12.15 -18.33
C VAL A 492 12.63 12.75 -18.99
N SER A 493 13.50 11.86 -19.45
CA SER A 493 14.73 12.23 -20.18
C SER A 493 14.43 12.77 -21.58
N LEU A 494 15.39 13.49 -22.14
CA LEU A 494 15.33 13.96 -23.53
C LEU A 494 15.21 12.77 -24.49
N TYR A 495 15.96 11.70 -24.24
CA TYR A 495 15.87 10.48 -25.04
C TYR A 495 14.45 9.92 -25.07
N LYS A 496 13.82 9.77 -23.90
CA LYS A 496 12.46 9.26 -23.76
C LYS A 496 11.45 10.13 -24.50
N MET A 497 11.57 11.46 -24.39
CA MET A 497 10.72 12.39 -25.14
C MET A 497 10.89 12.26 -26.66
N CYS A 498 12.12 12.05 -27.13
CA CYS A 498 12.38 11.83 -28.56
C CYS A 498 11.93 10.42 -29.02
N SER A 499 12.08 9.39 -28.19
CA SER A 499 11.62 8.02 -28.45
C SER A 499 10.10 7.96 -28.54
N ASP A 500 9.39 8.59 -27.61
CA ASP A 500 7.92 8.67 -27.61
C ASP A 500 7.38 9.28 -28.92
N LYS A 501 8.10 10.25 -29.52
CA LYS A 501 7.76 10.83 -30.84
C LYS A 501 7.93 9.84 -31.99
N LEU A 502 8.88 8.90 -31.88
CA LEU A 502 9.21 7.87 -32.88
C LEU A 502 8.41 6.57 -32.68
N GLU A 503 7.91 6.31 -31.46
CA GLU A 503 7.19 5.09 -31.06
C GLU A 503 5.72 5.03 -31.53
N ASN A 504 5.15 6.13 -32.03
CA ASN A 504 3.80 6.15 -32.60
C ASN A 504 3.66 5.13 -33.75
N GLY A 505 3.21 3.90 -33.42
CA GLY A 505 2.95 2.80 -34.35
C GLY A 505 3.79 1.52 -34.21
N ARG A 506 4.77 1.42 -33.29
CA ARG A 506 5.59 0.20 -33.14
C ARG A 506 4.99 -0.80 -32.13
N LEU A 507 4.20 -1.77 -32.61
CA LEU A 507 3.53 -2.80 -31.79
C LEU A 507 4.38 -4.07 -31.55
N LEU A 508 5.16 -4.47 -32.56
CA LEU A 508 5.95 -5.71 -32.58
C LEU A 508 6.90 -5.88 -31.36
N PRO A 509 7.65 -4.84 -30.92
CA PRO A 509 8.58 -5.00 -29.79
C PRO A 509 7.89 -5.32 -28.45
N PHE A 510 6.67 -4.81 -28.23
CA PHE A 510 5.99 -4.96 -26.93
C PHE A 510 5.27 -6.30 -26.80
N ALA A 511 4.82 -6.91 -27.91
CA ALA A 511 4.28 -8.27 -27.90
C ALA A 511 5.36 -9.29 -27.50
N GLU A 512 6.58 -9.13 -28.03
CA GLU A 512 7.74 -9.95 -27.65
C GLU A 512 8.12 -9.76 -26.18
N VAL A 513 8.18 -8.51 -25.70
CA VAL A 513 8.41 -8.20 -24.28
C VAL A 513 7.35 -8.85 -23.39
N GLN A 514 6.07 -8.78 -23.77
CA GLN A 514 4.99 -9.41 -23.02
C GLN A 514 5.16 -10.94 -22.95
N CYS A 515 5.56 -11.58 -24.06
CA CYS A 515 5.87 -13.00 -24.08
C CYS A 515 7.03 -13.35 -23.13
N SER A 516 8.15 -12.60 -23.18
CA SER A 516 9.28 -12.78 -22.25
C SER A 516 8.87 -12.63 -20.78
N LEU A 517 7.97 -11.68 -20.48
CA LEU A 517 7.48 -11.45 -19.11
C LEU A 517 6.64 -12.63 -18.57
N LYS A 518 6.07 -13.50 -19.43
CA LYS A 518 5.42 -14.74 -18.97
C LYS A 518 6.43 -15.72 -18.37
N SER A 519 7.63 -15.85 -18.93
CA SER A 519 8.70 -16.64 -18.31
C SER A 519 9.19 -16.02 -17.01
N VAL A 520 9.35 -14.70 -16.96
CA VAL A 520 9.68 -13.98 -15.71
C VAL A 520 8.63 -14.27 -14.63
N ARG A 521 7.34 -14.26 -14.98
CA ARG A 521 6.25 -14.59 -14.07
C ARG A 521 6.40 -15.98 -13.45
N ARG A 522 6.64 -17.01 -14.26
CA ARG A 522 6.80 -18.39 -13.79
C ARG A 522 7.93 -18.52 -12.77
N TYR A 523 9.07 -17.88 -13.04
CA TYR A 523 10.17 -17.79 -12.08
C TYR A 523 9.74 -17.19 -10.75
N PHE A 524 9.03 -16.06 -10.77
CA PHE A 524 8.55 -15.43 -9.53
C PHE A 524 7.49 -16.27 -8.79
N ALA A 525 6.67 -17.03 -9.51
CA ALA A 525 5.71 -17.97 -8.91
C ALA A 525 6.45 -19.08 -8.16
N TYR A 526 7.50 -19.63 -8.77
CA TYR A 526 8.37 -20.58 -8.10
C TYR A 526 9.05 -20.00 -6.84
N VAL A 527 9.63 -18.80 -6.94
CA VAL A 527 10.27 -18.15 -5.77
C VAL A 527 9.24 -17.83 -4.68
N HIS A 528 8.01 -17.47 -5.06
CA HIS A 528 6.90 -17.30 -4.11
C HIS A 528 6.65 -18.58 -3.32
N ASP A 529 6.61 -19.72 -3.99
CA ASP A 529 6.31 -21.00 -3.34
C ASP A 529 7.41 -21.42 -2.38
N LEU A 530 8.68 -21.23 -2.73
CA LEU A 530 9.80 -21.39 -1.79
C LEU A 530 9.63 -20.50 -0.54
N LYS A 531 9.19 -19.25 -0.73
CA LYS A 531 8.96 -18.33 0.40
C LYS A 531 7.75 -18.71 1.22
N MET A 532 6.73 -19.31 0.62
CA MET A 532 5.62 -19.90 1.37
C MET A 532 6.08 -21.10 2.20
N LEU A 533 7.02 -21.92 1.72
CA LEU A 533 7.64 -22.99 2.53
C LEU A 533 8.48 -22.43 3.70
N GLU A 534 9.23 -21.35 3.47
CA GLU A 534 9.92 -20.65 4.57
C GLU A 534 8.93 -20.07 5.60
N ALA A 535 7.79 -19.53 5.15
CA ALA A 535 6.71 -19.04 6.02
C ALA A 535 6.08 -20.19 6.82
N TYR A 536 5.84 -21.34 6.20
CA TYR A 536 5.40 -22.56 6.87
C TYR A 536 6.39 -23.01 7.96
N LYS A 537 7.69 -23.01 7.68
CA LYS A 537 8.72 -23.30 8.70
C LYS A 537 8.71 -22.29 9.85
N CYS A 538 8.45 -21.01 9.56
CA CYS A 538 8.31 -19.99 10.59
C CYS A 538 7.11 -20.28 11.49
N TYR A 539 5.98 -20.69 10.90
CA TYR A 539 4.80 -21.14 11.63
C TYR A 539 5.12 -22.34 12.55
N LEU A 540 5.75 -23.39 12.03
CA LEU A 540 6.19 -24.53 12.85
C LEU A 540 7.15 -24.11 13.97
N GLY A 541 8.13 -23.24 13.64
CA GLY A 541 9.08 -22.70 14.60
C GLY A 541 8.41 -21.87 15.71
N ASN A 542 7.34 -21.14 15.37
CA ASN A 542 6.52 -20.41 16.32
C ASN A 542 5.78 -21.38 17.25
N VAL A 543 5.09 -22.39 16.70
CA VAL A 543 4.36 -23.43 17.46
C VAL A 543 5.31 -24.15 18.42
N HIS A 544 6.50 -24.53 17.96
CA HIS A 544 7.52 -25.20 18.77
C HIS A 544 7.94 -24.38 20.02
N GLN A 545 7.91 -23.04 19.91
CA GLN A 545 8.27 -22.09 20.98
C GLN A 545 7.12 -21.72 21.92
N LEU A 546 5.92 -22.25 21.69
CA LEU A 546 4.77 -22.01 22.57
C LEU A 546 4.93 -22.80 23.88
N LYS A 547 4.31 -22.27 24.93
CA LYS A 547 4.48 -22.78 26.31
C LYS A 547 3.48 -23.87 26.66
N ASN A 548 2.24 -23.73 26.20
CA ASN A 548 1.12 -24.59 26.58
C ASN A 548 0.16 -24.80 25.40
N HIS A 549 -0.73 -25.80 25.54
CA HIS A 549 -1.73 -26.17 24.54
C HIS A 549 -2.66 -25.01 24.16
N ARG A 550 -3.05 -24.17 25.13
CA ARG A 550 -3.93 -23.01 24.90
C ARG A 550 -3.31 -21.99 23.94
N GLN A 551 -2.00 -21.76 24.05
CA GLN A 551 -1.27 -20.92 23.10
C GLN A 551 -1.24 -21.53 21.70
N VAL A 552 -1.08 -22.86 21.57
CA VAL A 552 -1.10 -23.54 20.26
C VAL A 552 -2.49 -23.39 19.63
N ALA A 553 -3.55 -23.70 20.39
CA ALA A 553 -4.92 -23.58 19.93
C ALA A 553 -5.27 -22.15 19.46
N SER A 554 -4.95 -21.14 20.28
CA SER A 554 -5.20 -19.75 19.91
C SER A 554 -4.34 -19.25 18.75
N TYR A 555 -3.08 -19.69 18.63
CA TYR A 555 -2.25 -19.31 17.48
C TYR A 555 -2.78 -19.90 16.17
N ASN A 556 -3.21 -21.17 16.19
CA ASN A 556 -3.79 -21.82 15.02
C ASN A 556 -5.14 -21.18 14.62
N GLN A 557 -5.98 -20.76 15.59
CA GLN A 557 -7.19 -19.97 15.31
C GLN A 557 -6.86 -18.65 14.62
N TYR A 558 -5.80 -17.96 15.05
CA TYR A 558 -5.35 -16.75 14.39
C TYR A 558 -4.88 -17.03 12.96
N VAL A 559 -4.05 -18.06 12.74
CA VAL A 559 -3.56 -18.45 11.41
C VAL A 559 -4.72 -18.78 10.46
N GLY A 560 -5.77 -19.40 10.97
CA GLY A 560 -7.07 -19.55 10.30
C GLY A 560 -7.06 -20.54 9.13
N ASP A 561 -8.27 -20.83 8.63
CA ASP A 561 -8.47 -21.82 7.57
C ASP A 561 -8.07 -21.33 6.16
N ALA A 562 -7.94 -20.02 5.94
CA ALA A 562 -7.49 -19.51 4.64
C ALA A 562 -6.10 -20.04 4.25
N ASN A 563 -5.17 -20.11 5.21
CA ASN A 563 -3.84 -20.69 5.00
C ASN A 563 -3.90 -22.21 4.84
N ARG A 564 -4.84 -22.87 5.51
CA ARG A 564 -5.10 -24.29 5.34
C ARG A 564 -5.55 -24.61 3.92
N MET A 565 -6.56 -23.88 3.44
CA MET A 565 -7.08 -24.02 2.07
C MET A 565 -6.03 -23.68 1.02
N TYR A 566 -5.10 -22.77 1.31
CA TYR A 566 -3.95 -22.53 0.44
C TYR A 566 -3.13 -23.82 0.29
N PHE A 567 -2.63 -24.42 1.36
CA PHE A 567 -1.81 -25.64 1.25
C PHE A 567 -2.58 -26.88 0.77
N GLU A 568 -3.90 -26.94 0.93
CA GLU A 568 -4.75 -28.02 0.39
C GLU A 568 -4.94 -27.90 -1.13
N ASN A 569 -5.08 -26.69 -1.66
CA ASN A 569 -5.40 -26.46 -3.07
C ASN A 569 -4.21 -26.03 -3.94
N HIS A 570 -3.09 -25.63 -3.33
CA HIS A 570 -1.95 -25.08 -4.09
C HIS A 570 -1.19 -26.17 -4.84
N THR A 571 -1.09 -26.01 -6.16
CA THR A 571 -0.35 -26.89 -7.07
C THR A 571 0.86 -26.15 -7.65
N LEU A 572 1.98 -26.85 -7.89
CA LEU A 572 3.18 -26.31 -8.54
C LEU A 572 3.09 -26.33 -10.08
N ASP A 573 1.91 -26.17 -10.66
CA ASP A 573 1.72 -26.39 -12.10
C ASP A 573 2.61 -25.47 -12.96
N ASP A 574 2.92 -24.26 -12.48
CA ASP A 574 3.82 -23.30 -13.14
C ASP A 574 5.30 -23.75 -13.21
N VAL A 575 5.74 -24.68 -12.37
CA VAL A 575 7.12 -25.23 -12.37
C VAL A 575 7.32 -26.23 -13.51
N TYR A 576 6.25 -26.91 -13.94
CA TYR A 576 6.30 -27.99 -14.93
C TYR A 576 5.96 -27.55 -16.34
N PHE A 577 5.24 -26.43 -16.49
CA PHE A 577 4.73 -25.95 -17.77
C PHE A 577 5.82 -25.69 -18.83
N GLU A 578 6.99 -25.18 -18.43
CA GLU A 578 8.10 -24.97 -19.39
C GLU A 578 8.67 -26.28 -19.91
N LEU A 579 8.72 -27.30 -19.07
CA LEU A 579 9.19 -28.62 -19.45
C LEU A 579 8.17 -29.31 -20.36
N GLU A 580 6.88 -29.19 -20.05
CA GLU A 580 5.77 -29.69 -20.88
C GLU A 580 5.70 -28.99 -22.25
N ASP A 581 5.78 -27.65 -22.26
CA ASP A 581 5.85 -26.86 -23.49
C ASP A 581 7.07 -27.25 -24.34
N CYS A 582 8.23 -27.42 -23.70
CA CYS A 582 9.45 -27.80 -24.41
C CYS A 582 9.35 -29.20 -24.99
N ILE A 583 8.82 -30.17 -24.24
CA ILE A 583 8.59 -31.53 -24.71
C ILE A 583 7.68 -31.50 -25.94
N ARG A 584 6.55 -30.77 -25.87
CA ARG A 584 5.63 -30.60 -27.00
C ARG A 584 6.31 -29.96 -28.21
N VAL A 585 7.12 -28.92 -28.00
CA VAL A 585 7.86 -28.26 -29.08
C VAL A 585 8.89 -29.19 -29.71
N VAL A 586 9.61 -30.00 -28.91
CA VAL A 586 10.55 -31.01 -29.40
C VAL A 586 9.81 -32.07 -30.21
N GLU A 587 8.63 -32.54 -29.77
CA GLU A 587 7.78 -33.48 -30.50
C GLU A 587 7.33 -32.88 -31.85
N GLU A 588 6.84 -31.63 -31.87
CA GLU A 588 6.44 -30.95 -33.12
C GLU A 588 7.62 -30.78 -34.10
N LEU A 589 8.81 -30.47 -33.60
CA LEU A 589 10.02 -30.39 -34.44
C LEU A 589 10.40 -31.78 -34.97
N GLN A 590 10.35 -32.83 -34.15
CA GLN A 590 10.62 -34.21 -34.59
C GLN A 590 9.65 -34.65 -35.69
N GLU A 591 8.35 -34.38 -35.54
CA GLU A 591 7.36 -34.68 -36.58
C GLU A 591 7.68 -33.95 -37.89
N THR A 592 8.05 -32.67 -37.80
CA THR A 592 8.34 -31.85 -38.98
C THR A 592 9.58 -32.34 -39.72
N PHE A 593 10.70 -32.60 -39.02
CA PHE A 593 11.93 -33.07 -39.65
C PHE A 593 11.86 -34.53 -40.09
N SER A 594 11.00 -35.35 -39.46
CA SER A 594 10.71 -36.70 -39.93
C SER A 594 9.98 -36.69 -41.27
N GLN A 595 9.08 -35.72 -41.50
CA GLN A 595 8.42 -35.55 -42.80
C GLN A 595 9.39 -35.04 -43.88
N GLN A 596 10.40 -34.26 -43.49
CA GLN A 596 11.43 -33.69 -44.39
C GLN A 596 12.61 -34.65 -44.65
N GLN A 597 12.62 -35.86 -44.08
CA GLN A 597 13.68 -36.87 -44.21
C GLN A 597 15.09 -36.42 -43.71
N ASP A 598 15.15 -35.53 -42.72
CA ASP A 598 16.44 -35.12 -42.11
C ASP A 598 16.76 -36.00 -40.87
N GLU A 599 17.44 -37.13 -41.11
CA GLU A 599 17.77 -38.10 -40.06
C GLU A 599 18.63 -37.50 -38.94
N LYS A 600 19.55 -36.58 -39.28
CA LYS A 600 20.51 -36.02 -38.32
C LYS A 600 19.82 -35.10 -37.31
N LEU A 601 18.92 -34.23 -37.77
CA LEU A 601 18.13 -33.35 -36.89
C LEU A 601 17.14 -34.15 -36.04
N CYS A 602 16.51 -35.18 -36.60
CA CYS A 602 15.61 -36.06 -35.87
C CYS A 602 16.30 -36.80 -34.72
N ASP A 603 17.51 -37.33 -34.95
CA ASP A 603 18.26 -38.05 -33.92
C ASP A 603 18.71 -37.11 -32.78
N LEU A 604 19.19 -35.91 -33.11
CA LEU A 604 19.55 -34.91 -32.09
C LEU A 604 18.33 -34.49 -31.25
N LEU A 605 17.17 -34.27 -31.88
CA LEU A 605 15.93 -33.94 -31.17
C LEU A 605 15.45 -35.11 -30.29
N ARG A 606 15.66 -36.38 -30.68
CA ARG A 606 15.41 -37.54 -29.81
C ARG A 606 16.33 -37.57 -28.60
N CYS A 607 17.61 -37.25 -28.79
CA CYS A 607 18.58 -37.12 -27.70
C CYS A 607 18.21 -35.99 -26.72
N VAL A 608 17.52 -34.94 -27.18
CA VAL A 608 16.98 -33.89 -26.32
C VAL A 608 15.70 -34.33 -25.60
N TYR A 609 14.81 -35.06 -26.27
CA TYR A 609 13.54 -35.52 -25.70
C TYR A 609 13.72 -36.43 -24.47
N GLY A 610 14.59 -37.43 -24.55
CA GLY A 610 14.76 -38.44 -23.51
C GLY A 610 15.02 -37.86 -22.10
N PRO A 611 16.05 -37.01 -21.92
CA PRO A 611 16.33 -36.35 -20.65
C PRO A 611 15.18 -35.46 -20.16
N LEU A 612 14.49 -34.74 -21.06
CA LEU A 612 13.38 -33.86 -20.70
C LEU A 612 12.16 -34.66 -20.23
N ALA A 613 11.82 -35.74 -20.93
CA ALA A 613 10.71 -36.62 -20.57
C ALA A 613 10.98 -37.33 -19.23
N GLN A 614 12.19 -37.85 -19.02
CA GLN A 614 12.58 -38.46 -17.74
C GLN A 614 12.51 -37.46 -16.59
N ARG A 615 12.97 -36.22 -16.82
CA ARG A 615 12.85 -35.13 -15.86
C ARG A 615 11.39 -34.84 -15.54
N PHE A 616 10.54 -34.70 -16.56
CA PHE A 616 9.13 -34.41 -16.40
C PHE A 616 8.42 -35.53 -15.63
N GLU A 617 8.72 -36.79 -15.95
CA GLU A 617 8.21 -37.94 -15.21
C GLU A 617 8.69 -37.97 -13.77
N SER A 618 9.97 -37.71 -13.48
CA SER A 618 10.50 -37.68 -12.10
C SER A 618 9.86 -36.59 -11.24
N LEU A 619 9.44 -35.50 -11.87
CA LEU A 619 8.80 -34.35 -11.23
C LEU A 619 7.27 -34.54 -11.07
N THR A 620 6.64 -35.33 -11.96
CA THR A 620 5.17 -35.49 -12.02
C THR A 620 4.65 -36.81 -11.46
N LYS A 621 5.39 -37.92 -11.61
CA LYS A 621 5.04 -39.26 -11.11
C LYS A 621 5.59 -39.44 -9.70
N GLY A 622 4.67 -39.53 -8.75
CA GLY A 622 4.95 -39.80 -7.34
C GLY A 622 5.28 -41.26 -7.08
N ASP A 623 6.53 -41.66 -7.30
CA ASP A 623 7.13 -42.66 -6.41
C ASP A 623 7.52 -41.97 -5.09
N GLU A 624 7.69 -42.74 -4.01
CA GLU A 624 7.81 -42.35 -2.58
C GLU A 624 8.93 -41.34 -2.20
N GLY A 625 9.42 -40.53 -3.14
CA GLY A 625 10.38 -39.44 -2.93
C GLY A 625 10.25 -38.23 -3.86
N GLY A 626 9.19 -38.09 -4.67
CA GLY A 626 9.02 -36.97 -5.62
C GLY A 626 8.56 -35.63 -4.99
N GLU A 627 8.81 -34.50 -5.68
CA GLU A 627 8.49 -33.14 -5.19
C GLU A 627 6.98 -32.90 -4.94
N ARG A 628 6.10 -33.52 -5.74
CA ARG A 628 4.64 -33.51 -5.52
C ARG A 628 4.22 -34.26 -4.24
N ALA A 629 4.92 -35.35 -3.89
CA ALA A 629 4.68 -36.08 -2.64
C ALA A 629 5.13 -35.28 -1.40
N ALA A 630 6.19 -34.49 -1.52
CA ALA A 630 6.65 -33.58 -0.46
C ALA A 630 5.62 -32.48 -0.13
N LEU A 631 4.88 -31.98 -1.13
CA LEU A 631 3.82 -30.99 -0.91
C LEU A 631 2.53 -31.57 -0.34
N ALA A 632 2.12 -32.77 -0.80
CA ALA A 632 1.03 -33.51 -0.16
C ALA A 632 1.35 -33.78 1.32
N SER A 633 2.62 -34.11 1.62
CA SER A 633 3.12 -34.22 2.99
C SER A 633 3.05 -32.90 3.75
N ILE A 634 3.42 -31.75 3.16
CA ILE A 634 3.28 -30.44 3.82
C ILE A 634 1.84 -30.12 4.16
N SER A 635 0.92 -30.36 3.23
CA SER A 635 -0.51 -30.14 3.45
C SER A 635 -1.03 -31.01 4.59
N ALA A 636 -0.68 -32.30 4.59
CA ALA A 636 -1.02 -33.23 5.66
C ALA A 636 -0.39 -32.83 7.02
N ASN A 637 0.87 -32.41 7.02
CA ASN A 637 1.60 -31.96 8.21
C ASN A 637 0.99 -30.66 8.76
N PHE A 638 0.68 -29.69 7.90
CA PHE A 638 0.00 -28.45 8.28
C PHE A 638 -1.36 -28.74 8.90
N ASN A 639 -2.16 -29.61 8.27
CA ASN A 639 -3.45 -30.08 8.77
C ASN A 639 -3.31 -30.77 10.13
N THR A 640 -2.31 -31.62 10.29
CA THR A 640 -2.02 -32.28 11.56
C THR A 640 -1.74 -31.25 12.65
N VAL A 641 -0.87 -30.26 12.39
CA VAL A 641 -0.55 -29.21 13.37
C VAL A 641 -1.77 -28.33 13.69
N MET A 642 -2.61 -28.01 12.68
CA MET A 642 -3.86 -27.28 12.88
C MET A 642 -4.86 -28.06 13.75
N GLN A 643 -4.91 -29.38 13.63
CA GLN A 643 -5.77 -30.25 14.44
C GLN A 643 -5.26 -30.47 15.87
N LEU A 644 -3.99 -30.18 16.15
CA LEU A 644 -3.45 -30.17 17.52
C LEU A 644 -4.15 -29.16 18.44
N CYS A 645 -5.15 -28.39 18.00
CA CYS A 645 -6.00 -27.56 18.86
C CYS A 645 -7.05 -28.37 19.65
N GLY A 646 -7.54 -29.48 19.09
CA GLY A 646 -8.80 -30.12 19.52
C GLY A 646 -8.66 -31.13 20.67
N THR A 647 -7.44 -31.44 21.11
CA THR A 647 -7.17 -32.51 22.10
C THR A 647 -6.17 -32.02 23.14
N GLU A 648 -6.36 -32.30 24.43
CA GLU A 648 -5.38 -31.95 25.48
C GLU A 648 -4.09 -32.78 25.31
N ILE A 649 -3.20 -32.33 24.41
CA ILE A 649 -1.94 -33.00 24.14
C ILE A 649 -0.83 -32.35 24.97
N GLU A 650 0.00 -33.20 25.59
CA GLU A 650 1.19 -32.75 26.31
C GLU A 650 2.17 -32.03 25.37
N MET A 651 2.62 -30.84 25.76
CA MET A 651 3.56 -30.02 24.97
C MET A 651 4.84 -30.73 24.51
N PRO A 652 5.46 -31.66 25.26
CA PRO A 652 6.59 -32.44 24.76
C PRO A 652 6.26 -33.27 23.50
N LYS A 653 5.03 -33.82 23.40
CA LYS A 653 4.57 -34.55 22.21
C LYS A 653 4.38 -33.59 21.04
N VAL A 654 3.75 -32.43 21.27
CA VAL A 654 3.63 -31.37 20.26
C VAL A 654 5.00 -30.95 19.73
N ARG A 655 5.98 -30.69 20.61
CA ARG A 655 7.34 -30.34 20.20
C ARG A 655 8.05 -31.46 19.45
N ARG A 656 7.78 -32.72 19.79
CA ARG A 656 8.34 -33.88 19.06
C ARG A 656 7.78 -33.97 17.64
N ILE A 657 6.46 -33.83 17.47
CA ILE A 657 5.77 -33.84 16.16
C ILE A 657 6.23 -32.65 15.30
N VAL A 658 6.16 -31.43 15.85
CA VAL A 658 6.60 -30.23 15.13
C VAL A 658 8.10 -30.27 14.85
N GLY A 659 8.88 -30.84 15.77
CA GLY A 659 10.31 -31.07 15.61
C GLY A 659 10.64 -32.03 14.47
N SER A 660 9.86 -33.11 14.27
CA SER A 660 10.04 -34.00 13.12
C SER A 660 9.73 -33.28 11.80
N PHE A 661 8.68 -32.47 11.75
CA PHE A 661 8.34 -31.70 10.54
C PHE A 661 9.40 -30.62 10.24
N LEU A 662 9.96 -29.97 11.26
CA LEU A 662 11.06 -29.01 11.07
C LEU A 662 12.35 -29.65 10.55
N ALA A 663 12.56 -30.94 10.82
CA ALA A 663 13.73 -31.69 10.38
C ALA A 663 13.62 -32.19 8.94
N GLU A 664 12.42 -32.18 8.34
CA GLU A 664 12.22 -32.56 6.94
C GLU A 664 13.03 -31.66 6.00
N SER A 665 13.72 -32.30 5.05
CA SER A 665 14.35 -31.61 3.94
C SER A 665 13.28 -31.30 2.89
N TYR A 666 13.21 -30.03 2.49
CA TYR A 666 12.32 -29.59 1.43
C TYR A 666 13.11 -29.50 0.14
N PRO A 667 12.47 -29.80 -1.01
CA PRO A 667 13.11 -29.65 -2.30
C PRO A 667 13.58 -28.20 -2.45
N LYS A 668 14.89 -28.03 -2.61
CA LYS A 668 15.46 -26.80 -3.13
C LYS A 668 15.55 -27.02 -4.63
N TYR A 669 14.58 -26.53 -5.38
CA TYR A 669 14.62 -26.63 -6.83
C TYR A 669 15.67 -25.63 -7.35
N ASP A 670 16.91 -26.10 -7.39
CA ASP A 670 18.04 -25.39 -7.96
C ASP A 670 18.32 -26.02 -9.31
N ILE A 671 17.68 -25.49 -10.36
CA ILE A 671 17.88 -25.91 -11.76
C ILE A 671 19.38 -25.89 -12.11
N CYS A 672 20.20 -25.08 -11.42
CA CYS A 672 21.64 -25.01 -11.62
C CYS A 672 22.39 -26.32 -11.29
N ASN A 673 21.82 -27.20 -10.46
CA ASN A 673 22.42 -28.49 -10.08
C ASN A 673 21.73 -29.68 -10.77
N ASP A 674 20.85 -29.41 -11.74
CA ASP A 674 20.13 -30.44 -12.46
C ASP A 674 21.05 -31.08 -13.52
N GLU A 675 21.59 -32.26 -13.19
CA GLU A 675 22.52 -33.00 -14.04
C GLU A 675 21.93 -33.28 -15.43
N GLN A 676 20.61 -33.47 -15.53
CA GLN A 676 19.93 -33.78 -16.79
C GLN A 676 19.91 -32.58 -17.76
N LEU A 677 19.77 -31.36 -17.25
CA LEU A 677 19.80 -30.15 -18.08
C LEU A 677 21.22 -29.74 -18.49
N LEU A 678 22.22 -30.00 -17.63
CA LEU A 678 23.63 -29.75 -17.96
C LEU A 678 24.09 -30.63 -19.14
N LEU A 679 23.58 -31.85 -19.25
CA LEU A 679 23.84 -32.78 -20.36
C LEU A 679 23.26 -32.30 -21.70
N LEU A 680 22.24 -31.42 -21.70
CA LEU A 680 21.61 -30.92 -22.92
C LEU A 680 22.39 -29.79 -23.60
N ASN A 681 23.33 -29.13 -22.90
CA ASN A 681 24.07 -27.97 -23.43
C ASN A 681 24.85 -28.26 -24.73
N PRO A 682 25.64 -29.35 -24.83
CA PRO A 682 26.36 -29.65 -26.07
C PRO A 682 25.41 -29.97 -27.23
N LEU A 683 24.31 -30.69 -26.95
CA LEU A 683 23.28 -31.04 -27.94
C LEU A 683 22.58 -29.77 -28.48
N LEU A 684 22.28 -28.81 -27.61
CA LEU A 684 21.69 -27.54 -27.98
C LEU A 684 22.62 -26.70 -28.86
N GLN A 685 23.93 -26.70 -28.60
CA GLN A 685 24.89 -25.99 -29.44
C GLN A 685 25.00 -26.60 -30.84
N GLU A 686 24.98 -27.93 -30.94
CA GLU A 686 25.00 -28.61 -32.23
C GLU A 686 23.69 -28.38 -33.01
N LEU A 687 22.54 -28.45 -32.34
CA LEU A 687 21.24 -28.08 -32.91
C LEU A 687 21.26 -26.62 -33.39
N LEU A 688 21.72 -25.67 -32.58
CA LEU A 688 21.83 -24.26 -32.97
C LEU A 688 22.69 -24.06 -34.21
N HIS A 689 23.82 -24.75 -34.31
CA HIS A 689 24.67 -24.68 -35.49
C HIS A 689 23.95 -25.21 -36.74
N LEU A 690 23.29 -26.37 -36.65
CA LEU A 690 22.57 -26.98 -37.77
C LEU A 690 21.38 -26.12 -38.21
N PHE A 691 20.54 -25.67 -37.28
CA PHE A 691 19.40 -24.81 -37.57
C PHE A 691 19.81 -23.46 -38.16
N THR A 692 20.92 -22.86 -37.70
CA THR A 692 21.45 -21.62 -38.28
C THR A 692 21.85 -21.83 -39.73
N ASN A 693 22.57 -22.92 -40.04
CA ASN A 693 22.92 -23.26 -41.42
C ASN A 693 21.66 -23.51 -42.28
N TYR A 694 20.65 -24.17 -41.71
CA TYR A 694 19.39 -24.49 -42.37
C TYR A 694 18.56 -23.23 -42.70
N LEU A 695 18.53 -22.25 -41.77
CA LEU A 695 17.93 -20.92 -41.98
C LEU A 695 18.59 -20.16 -43.13
N TYR A 696 19.92 -20.20 -43.24
CA TYR A 696 20.66 -19.54 -44.32
C TYR A 696 20.52 -20.25 -45.68
N GLN A 697 20.36 -21.58 -45.69
CA GLN A 697 20.35 -22.37 -46.93
C GLN A 697 18.97 -22.61 -47.53
N TYR A 698 17.91 -22.72 -46.72
CA TYR A 698 16.63 -23.32 -47.18
C TYR A 698 15.36 -22.48 -46.93
N GLN A 699 15.47 -21.23 -46.45
CA GLN A 699 14.30 -20.38 -46.08
C GLN A 699 13.26 -21.15 -45.25
N MET A 700 13.54 -21.30 -43.95
CA MET A 700 12.69 -22.06 -43.05
C MET A 700 11.27 -21.51 -42.90
N ASP A 701 10.32 -22.43 -42.73
CA ASP A 701 8.96 -22.13 -42.31
C ASP A 701 8.99 -21.31 -41.01
N GLU A 702 8.20 -20.25 -40.96
CA GLU A 702 8.05 -19.37 -39.80
C GLU A 702 7.66 -20.16 -38.55
N ARG A 703 6.86 -21.23 -38.70
CA ARG A 703 6.46 -22.11 -37.61
C ARG A 703 7.63 -22.92 -37.05
N VAL A 704 8.48 -23.50 -37.91
CA VAL A 704 9.67 -24.27 -37.51
C VAL A 704 10.67 -23.36 -36.83
N THR A 705 10.88 -22.16 -37.38
CA THR A 705 11.75 -21.14 -36.80
C THR A 705 11.26 -20.73 -35.41
N LYS A 706 9.95 -20.48 -35.25
CA LYS A 706 9.33 -20.14 -33.97
C LYS A 706 9.44 -21.27 -32.94
N ASN A 707 9.18 -22.51 -33.34
CA ASN A 707 9.30 -23.69 -32.47
C ASN A 707 10.76 -23.91 -32.06
N PHE A 708 11.70 -23.79 -32.98
CA PHE A 708 13.13 -23.88 -32.67
C PHE A 708 13.60 -22.79 -31.71
N VAL A 709 13.24 -21.53 -31.98
CA VAL A 709 13.50 -20.41 -31.07
C VAL A 709 12.90 -20.69 -29.71
N THR A 710 11.64 -21.14 -29.63
CA THR A 710 10.98 -21.49 -28.36
C THR A 710 11.73 -22.61 -27.61
N MET A 711 12.16 -23.67 -28.30
CA MET A 711 12.94 -24.76 -27.71
C MET A 711 14.28 -24.27 -27.17
N VAL A 712 15.06 -23.54 -27.97
CA VAL A 712 16.35 -22.97 -27.56
C VAL A 712 16.14 -22.02 -26.39
N GLU A 713 15.12 -21.17 -26.46
CA GLU A 713 14.78 -20.23 -25.41
C GLU A 713 14.39 -20.91 -24.10
N VAL A 714 13.62 -21.99 -24.15
CA VAL A 714 13.20 -22.73 -22.95
C VAL A 714 14.33 -23.59 -22.39
N LEU A 715 15.25 -24.10 -23.22
CA LEU A 715 16.36 -24.95 -22.80
C LEU A 715 17.69 -24.21 -22.56
N HIS A 716 17.77 -22.91 -22.87
CA HIS A 716 18.98 -22.14 -22.69
C HIS A 716 19.35 -22.08 -21.21
N VAL A 717 20.35 -22.88 -20.80
CA VAL A 717 20.80 -23.04 -19.41
C VAL A 717 21.19 -21.70 -18.77
N GLY A 718 21.60 -20.69 -19.56
CA GLY A 718 21.85 -19.33 -19.09
C GLY A 718 20.62 -18.55 -18.56
N ARG A 719 19.38 -19.00 -18.84
CA ARG A 719 18.15 -18.48 -18.21
C ARG A 719 17.93 -19.02 -16.79
N TYR A 720 18.45 -20.22 -16.50
CA TYR A 720 18.30 -20.89 -15.21
C TYR A 720 19.53 -20.76 -14.30
N MET A 721 20.68 -20.41 -14.87
CA MET A 721 21.90 -20.18 -14.12
C MET A 721 21.78 -18.97 -13.18
N ALA A 722 22.12 -19.17 -11.91
CA ALA A 722 22.58 -18.10 -11.04
C ALA A 722 23.96 -17.60 -11.53
N VAL A 723 24.00 -16.87 -12.65
CA VAL A 723 25.27 -16.34 -13.18
C VAL A 723 25.64 -15.07 -12.41
N ASP A 724 26.44 -15.23 -11.36
CA ASP A 724 27.60 -14.33 -11.25
C ASP A 724 28.44 -14.63 -12.52
N HIS A 725 28.70 -13.61 -13.35
CA HIS A 725 29.64 -13.53 -14.48
C HIS A 725 29.03 -13.24 -15.88
N PHE A 726 29.44 -12.09 -16.44
CA PHE A 726 29.38 -11.66 -17.84
C PHE A 726 28.01 -11.39 -18.49
N MET A 727 27.52 -10.17 -18.27
CA MET A 727 27.17 -9.29 -19.41
C MET A 727 28.03 -8.04 -19.28
N PRO A 728 28.53 -7.44 -20.37
CA PRO A 728 29.07 -6.10 -20.29
C PRO A 728 27.97 -5.20 -19.74
N GLU A 729 28.28 -4.35 -18.75
CA GLU A 729 27.47 -3.16 -18.53
C GLU A 729 27.29 -2.53 -19.91
N ARG A 730 26.06 -2.49 -20.44
CA ARG A 730 25.77 -1.60 -21.55
C ARG A 730 26.15 -0.24 -21.00
N THR A 731 27.30 0.28 -21.39
CA THR A 731 27.75 1.61 -21.01
C THR A 731 26.63 2.56 -21.39
N LYS A 732 26.35 3.55 -20.54
CA LYS A 732 25.33 4.57 -20.82
C LYS A 732 25.55 5.08 -22.25
N PRO A 733 24.54 5.08 -23.14
CA PRO A 733 24.68 5.61 -24.48
C PRO A 733 24.63 7.14 -24.39
N PHE A 734 25.65 7.76 -23.78
CA PHE A 734 25.81 9.21 -23.83
C PHE A 734 26.14 9.70 -25.25
N ASP A 735 26.44 8.78 -26.19
CA ASP A 735 26.61 9.02 -27.63
C ASP A 735 25.39 8.53 -28.46
N SER A 736 24.18 8.68 -27.94
CA SER A 736 22.99 8.42 -28.77
C SER A 736 22.89 9.51 -29.86
N LEU A 737 22.76 9.08 -31.12
CA LEU A 737 22.59 9.96 -32.29
C LEU A 737 21.44 10.97 -32.09
N LEU A 738 20.41 10.61 -31.31
CA LEU A 738 19.29 11.50 -30.96
C LEU A 738 19.74 12.72 -30.14
N HIS A 739 20.62 12.53 -29.15
CA HIS A 739 21.12 13.63 -28.33
C HIS A 739 22.03 14.55 -29.15
N GLN A 740 22.88 13.98 -30.02
CA GLN A 740 23.74 14.75 -30.92
C GLN A 740 22.89 15.56 -31.91
N ASN A 741 21.85 14.98 -32.50
CA ASN A 741 20.90 15.66 -33.37
C ASN A 741 20.18 16.82 -32.65
N TYR A 742 19.73 16.59 -31.41
CA TYR A 742 19.10 17.65 -30.62
C TYR A 742 20.07 18.79 -30.30
N THR A 743 21.35 18.48 -30.03
CA THR A 743 22.41 19.49 -29.85
C THR A 743 22.56 20.33 -31.11
N ASN A 744 22.62 19.69 -32.28
CA ASN A 744 22.68 20.36 -33.57
C ASN A 744 21.46 21.26 -33.81
N ASP A 745 20.26 20.82 -33.43
CA ASP A 745 19.05 21.64 -33.56
C ASP A 745 19.04 22.85 -32.63
N ILE A 746 19.59 22.73 -31.41
CA ILE A 746 19.86 23.89 -30.55
C ILE A 746 20.79 24.86 -31.27
N LEU A 747 21.90 24.38 -31.84
CA LEU A 747 22.87 25.23 -32.54
C LEU A 747 22.25 25.97 -33.73
N LYS A 748 21.35 25.32 -34.49
CA LYS A 748 20.56 25.96 -35.54
C LYS A 748 19.71 27.11 -34.99
N LYS A 749 19.02 26.92 -33.85
CA LYS A 749 18.21 27.97 -33.18
C LYS A 749 19.01 29.20 -32.75
N PHE A 750 20.34 29.08 -32.62
CA PHE A 750 21.25 30.17 -32.24
C PHE A 750 22.17 30.65 -33.39
N ASN A 751 21.98 30.16 -34.62
CA ASN A 751 22.83 30.46 -35.78
C ASN A 751 24.32 30.09 -35.60
N LEU A 752 24.61 28.98 -34.91
CA LEU A 752 25.97 28.53 -34.59
C LEU A 752 26.35 27.24 -35.33
N GLN A 753 26.14 27.20 -36.65
CA GLN A 753 26.32 25.96 -37.43
C GLN A 753 27.80 25.61 -37.68
N ASN A 754 28.74 26.50 -37.36
CA ASN A 754 30.18 26.36 -37.63
C ASN A 754 31.02 26.18 -36.35
N LEU A 755 30.60 25.35 -35.41
CA LEU A 755 31.45 24.99 -34.26
C LEU A 755 32.53 23.97 -34.66
N SER A 756 33.71 24.05 -34.04
CA SER A 756 34.69 22.97 -34.15
C SER A 756 34.17 21.68 -33.48
N SER A 757 34.67 20.52 -33.90
CA SER A 757 34.30 19.23 -33.32
C SER A 757 34.55 19.16 -31.81
N ILE A 758 35.61 19.82 -31.33
CA ILE A 758 35.96 19.90 -29.91
C ILE A 758 34.95 20.77 -29.16
N GLU A 759 34.63 21.96 -29.68
CA GLU A 759 33.63 22.83 -29.06
C GLU A 759 32.24 22.17 -29.01
N PHE A 760 31.86 21.43 -30.05
CA PHE A 760 30.62 20.65 -30.08
C PHE A 760 30.62 19.58 -28.98
N ALA A 761 31.69 18.79 -28.87
CA ALA A 761 31.81 17.74 -27.86
C ALA A 761 31.70 18.31 -26.43
N VAL A 762 32.36 19.44 -26.16
CA VAL A 762 32.29 20.11 -24.85
C VAL A 762 30.86 20.59 -24.52
N LEU A 763 30.18 21.23 -25.47
CA LEU A 763 28.79 21.67 -25.26
C LEU A 763 27.87 20.46 -25.03
N HIS A 764 28.02 19.42 -25.83
CA HIS A 764 27.24 18.20 -25.75
C HIS A 764 27.42 17.52 -24.38
N GLU A 765 28.65 17.40 -23.91
CA GLU A 765 28.97 16.83 -22.60
C GLU A 765 28.37 17.67 -21.46
N GLN A 766 28.47 19.01 -21.53
CA GLN A 766 27.86 19.90 -20.54
C GLN A 766 26.34 19.81 -20.49
N LEU A 767 25.68 19.70 -21.65
CA LEU A 767 24.23 19.50 -21.73
C LEU A 767 23.83 18.11 -21.25
N SER A 768 24.61 17.08 -21.55
CA SER A 768 24.42 15.72 -21.07
C SER A 768 24.44 15.64 -19.55
N GLN A 769 25.45 16.24 -18.90
CA GLN A 769 25.59 16.20 -17.46
C GLN A 769 24.53 16.99 -16.69
N SER A 770 23.89 17.98 -17.32
CA SER A 770 23.04 18.96 -16.61
C SER A 770 21.57 18.96 -17.03
N TYR A 771 21.24 18.54 -18.25
CA TYR A 771 19.93 18.76 -18.86
C TYR A 771 19.30 17.52 -19.51
N TYR A 772 20.06 16.65 -20.19
CA TYR A 772 19.43 15.55 -20.94
C TYR A 772 18.64 14.57 -20.07
N ASP A 773 19.05 14.34 -18.83
CA ASP A 773 18.31 13.47 -17.89
C ASP A 773 17.00 14.10 -17.37
N ASN A 774 16.85 15.44 -17.47
CA ASN A 774 15.65 16.17 -17.04
C ASN A 774 15.38 17.36 -17.98
N CYS A 775 14.75 17.07 -19.11
CA CYS A 775 14.61 18.02 -20.21
C CYS A 775 13.59 19.15 -19.95
N TYR A 776 12.78 19.05 -18.89
CA TYR A 776 11.81 20.10 -18.53
C TYR A 776 12.46 21.29 -17.83
N ASN A 777 13.62 21.09 -17.20
CA ASN A 777 14.34 22.13 -16.47
C ASN A 777 15.09 23.06 -17.43
N LEU A 778 14.34 23.96 -18.06
CA LEU A 778 14.88 24.94 -19.00
C LEU A 778 15.92 25.86 -18.38
N ASP A 779 15.86 26.15 -17.07
CA ASP A 779 16.84 27.01 -16.42
C ASP A 779 18.24 26.41 -16.50
N LYS A 780 18.39 25.08 -16.33
CA LYS A 780 19.68 24.40 -16.52
C LYS A 780 20.18 24.46 -17.96
N LYS A 781 19.31 24.21 -18.95
CA LYS A 781 19.64 24.33 -20.39
C LYS A 781 20.22 25.71 -20.72
N TYR A 782 19.50 26.76 -20.36
CA TYR A 782 19.89 28.13 -20.69
C TYR A 782 21.08 28.61 -19.84
N ALA A 783 21.28 28.08 -18.64
CA ALA A 783 22.49 28.33 -17.85
C ALA A 783 23.74 27.75 -18.52
N VAL A 784 23.69 26.48 -18.98
CA VAL A 784 24.81 25.87 -19.73
C VAL A 784 25.11 26.62 -21.01
N LEU A 785 24.09 26.95 -21.80
CA LEU A 785 24.28 27.74 -23.03
C LEU A 785 24.95 29.09 -22.74
N THR A 786 24.50 29.79 -21.70
CA THR A 786 25.09 31.08 -21.30
C THR A 786 26.54 30.93 -20.87
N MET A 787 26.87 29.87 -20.11
CA MET A 787 28.25 29.59 -19.70
C MET A 787 29.13 29.26 -20.91
N PHE A 788 28.64 28.44 -21.83
CA PHE A 788 29.36 28.06 -23.04
C PHE A 788 29.65 29.26 -23.95
N PHE A 789 28.69 30.17 -24.13
CA PHE A 789 28.91 31.42 -24.88
C PHE A 789 29.98 32.31 -24.23
N LYS A 790 29.97 32.41 -22.90
CA LYS A 790 30.99 33.16 -22.15
C LYS A 790 32.37 32.53 -22.28
N SER A 791 32.48 31.20 -22.19
CA SER A 791 33.78 30.51 -22.30
C SER A 791 34.37 30.53 -23.72
N THR A 792 33.52 30.65 -24.74
CA THR A 792 33.94 30.74 -26.16
C THR A 792 34.08 32.18 -26.67
N ASN A 793 34.00 33.20 -25.79
CA ASN A 793 34.07 34.63 -26.14
C ASN A 793 33.05 35.08 -27.21
N ARG A 794 31.86 34.47 -27.25
CA ARG A 794 30.77 34.84 -28.17
C ARG A 794 29.79 35.79 -27.48
N GLN A 795 29.26 36.78 -28.22
CA GLN A 795 28.26 37.70 -27.67
C GLN A 795 26.93 36.97 -27.38
N VAL A 796 26.42 37.10 -26.16
CA VAL A 796 25.12 36.56 -25.75
C VAL A 796 24.01 37.50 -26.21
N ASN A 797 23.17 37.07 -27.14
CA ASN A 797 21.98 37.82 -27.54
C ASN A 797 20.80 37.49 -26.61
N ASP A 798 20.58 38.34 -25.61
CA ASP A 798 19.53 38.17 -24.60
C ASP A 798 18.11 38.10 -25.19
N ALA A 799 17.86 38.77 -26.32
CA ALA A 799 16.55 38.74 -26.98
C ALA A 799 16.26 37.37 -27.61
N ILE A 800 17.25 36.77 -28.26
CA ILE A 800 17.15 35.41 -28.82
C ILE A 800 17.00 34.39 -27.68
N LEU A 801 17.76 34.55 -26.60
CA LEU A 801 17.71 33.65 -25.45
C LEU A 801 16.33 33.67 -24.77
N LYS A 802 15.76 34.87 -24.54
CA LYS A 802 14.41 35.03 -24.00
C LYS A 802 13.33 34.48 -24.94
N ARG A 803 13.45 34.73 -26.25
CA ARG A 803 12.51 34.22 -27.26
C ARG A 803 12.50 32.70 -27.30
N ASN A 804 13.68 32.06 -27.42
CA ASN A 804 13.79 30.61 -27.47
C ASN A 804 13.31 29.98 -26.16
N LYS A 805 13.62 30.58 -25.01
CA LYS A 805 13.14 30.11 -23.71
C LYS A 805 11.61 30.17 -23.61
N ARG A 806 10.97 31.21 -24.16
CA ARG A 806 9.50 31.30 -24.23
C ARG A 806 8.91 30.22 -25.15
N MET A 807 9.48 30.04 -26.33
CA MET A 807 9.01 29.02 -27.29
C MET A 807 9.14 27.61 -26.71
N ASP A 808 10.28 27.28 -26.08
CA ASP A 808 10.45 25.98 -25.45
C ASP A 808 9.44 25.79 -24.28
N ARG A 809 9.12 26.83 -23.50
CA ARG A 809 8.08 26.76 -22.44
C ARG A 809 6.69 26.42 -23.02
N GLU A 810 6.32 27.06 -24.12
CA GLU A 810 5.05 26.80 -24.82
C GLU A 810 5.02 25.37 -25.40
N GLU A 811 6.14 24.90 -25.97
CA GLU A 811 6.29 23.53 -26.49
C GLU A 811 6.11 22.49 -25.36
N PHE A 812 6.78 22.66 -24.23
CA PHE A 812 6.66 21.73 -23.10
C PHE A 812 5.28 21.76 -22.43
N GLN A 813 4.62 22.92 -22.38
CA GLN A 813 3.24 23.00 -21.91
C GLN A 813 2.30 22.23 -22.84
N SER A 814 2.46 22.39 -24.17
CA SER A 814 1.67 21.63 -25.15
C SER A 814 1.89 20.12 -25.01
N PHE A 815 3.10 19.68 -24.65
CA PHE A 815 3.37 18.27 -24.41
C PHE A 815 2.70 17.75 -23.13
N LEU A 816 2.72 18.53 -22.04
CA LEU A 816 1.97 18.20 -20.83
C LEU A 816 0.48 18.07 -21.13
N ASP A 817 -0.10 19.06 -21.81
CA ASP A 817 -1.53 19.07 -22.17
C ASP A 817 -1.89 17.85 -23.06
N ALA A 818 -0.97 17.45 -23.95
CA ALA A 818 -1.13 16.24 -24.76
C ALA A 818 -1.11 14.97 -23.89
N LYS A 819 -0.20 14.85 -22.91
CA LYS A 819 -0.17 13.71 -21.97
C LYS A 819 -1.41 13.66 -21.06
N LEU A 820 -1.94 14.81 -20.62
CA LEU A 820 -3.19 14.86 -19.85
C LEU A 820 -4.39 14.40 -20.70
N LYS A 821 -4.48 14.86 -21.96
CA LYS A 821 -5.50 14.39 -22.91
C LYS A 821 -5.36 12.90 -23.22
N PHE A 822 -4.13 12.38 -23.23
CA PHE A 822 -3.84 10.98 -23.51
C PHE A 822 -4.45 10.03 -22.46
N ILE A 823 -4.53 10.42 -21.19
CA ILE A 823 -5.25 9.67 -20.13
C ILE A 823 -6.71 9.43 -20.53
N GLY A 824 -7.33 10.42 -21.19
CA GLY A 824 -8.71 10.33 -21.66
C GLY A 824 -8.99 9.21 -22.68
N GLN A 825 -7.97 8.65 -23.33
CA GLN A 825 -8.14 7.56 -24.31
C GLN A 825 -8.48 6.21 -23.66
N PHE A 826 -8.06 5.98 -22.41
CA PHE A 826 -8.29 4.73 -21.68
C PHE A 826 -9.00 4.93 -20.33
N LEU A 827 -9.20 6.18 -19.90
CA LEU A 827 -10.09 6.57 -18.80
C LEU A 827 -11.27 7.40 -19.36
N PRO A 828 -12.34 6.74 -19.86
CA PRO A 828 -13.45 7.38 -20.57
C PRO A 828 -14.46 8.06 -19.62
N CYS A 829 -14.04 8.45 -18.41
CA CYS A 829 -14.93 9.03 -17.41
C CYS A 829 -14.78 10.54 -17.35
N SER A 830 -15.89 11.26 -17.32
CA SER A 830 -15.97 12.72 -17.29
C SER A 830 -16.23 13.27 -15.89
N ASP A 831 -16.88 12.48 -15.04
CA ASP A 831 -17.23 12.87 -13.67
C ASP A 831 -17.01 11.76 -12.64
N PHE A 832 -17.32 12.07 -11.38
CA PHE A 832 -17.19 11.17 -10.25
C PHE A 832 -18.06 9.91 -10.35
N ASN A 833 -19.29 10.03 -10.87
CA ASN A 833 -20.25 8.93 -10.93
C ASN A 833 -19.77 7.87 -11.93
N GLU A 834 -19.31 8.32 -13.10
CA GLU A 834 -18.75 7.44 -14.13
C GLU A 834 -17.48 6.73 -13.64
N VAL A 835 -16.55 7.45 -12.98
CA VAL A 835 -15.32 6.83 -12.45
C VAL A 835 -15.62 5.79 -11.39
N THR A 836 -16.58 6.06 -10.49
CA THR A 836 -16.90 5.15 -9.39
C THR A 836 -17.46 3.82 -9.90
N GLN A 837 -18.28 3.84 -10.95
CA GLN A 837 -18.75 2.63 -11.64
C GLN A 837 -17.57 1.92 -12.32
N PHE A 838 -16.75 2.69 -13.06
CA PHE A 838 -15.63 2.15 -13.83
C PHE A 838 -14.55 1.49 -12.96
N ILE A 839 -14.28 1.99 -11.75
CA ILE A 839 -13.26 1.41 -10.85
C ILE A 839 -13.50 -0.08 -10.60
N ASN A 840 -14.74 -0.54 -10.48
CA ASN A 840 -15.03 -1.94 -10.20
C ASN A 840 -14.83 -2.84 -11.43
N GLU A 841 -15.13 -2.32 -12.62
CA GLU A 841 -15.11 -3.05 -13.89
C GLU A 841 -13.75 -2.97 -14.60
N ALA A 842 -12.93 -1.97 -14.26
CA ALA A 842 -11.67 -1.71 -14.94
C ALA A 842 -10.70 -2.90 -14.81
N ALA A 843 -10.24 -3.38 -15.96
CA ALA A 843 -9.21 -4.42 -16.04
C ALA A 843 -7.88 -3.93 -15.44
N PRO A 844 -7.04 -4.83 -14.89
CA PRO A 844 -5.80 -4.44 -14.19
C PRO A 844 -4.85 -3.57 -15.02
N HIS A 845 -4.76 -3.83 -16.33
CA HIS A 845 -3.90 -3.07 -17.23
C HIS A 845 -4.27 -1.58 -17.32
N VAL A 846 -5.53 -1.21 -17.08
CA VAL A 846 -5.97 0.20 -17.05
C VAL A 846 -5.43 0.91 -15.81
N GLU A 847 -5.46 0.24 -14.64
CA GLU A 847 -4.85 0.75 -13.39
C GLU A 847 -3.36 1.00 -13.61
N TYR A 848 -2.63 0.02 -14.18
CA TYR A 848 -1.18 0.12 -14.37
C TYR A 848 -0.79 1.17 -15.40
N ALA A 849 -1.57 1.31 -16.47
CA ALA A 849 -1.39 2.39 -17.45
C ALA A 849 -1.56 3.77 -16.78
N LEU A 850 -2.58 3.91 -15.93
CA LEU A 850 -2.84 5.14 -15.21
C LEU A 850 -1.73 5.47 -14.20
N GLU A 851 -1.25 4.47 -13.45
CA GLU A 851 -0.08 4.63 -12.57
C GLU A 851 1.15 5.16 -13.32
N HIS A 852 1.43 4.62 -14.51
CA HIS A 852 2.55 5.07 -15.34
C HIS A 852 2.42 6.54 -15.72
N CYS A 853 1.27 6.92 -16.28
CA CYS A 853 1.02 8.29 -16.69
C CYS A 853 1.08 9.26 -15.49
N LEU A 854 0.45 8.90 -14.37
CA LEU A 854 0.46 9.73 -13.16
C LEU A 854 1.87 9.88 -12.60
N LEU A 855 2.68 8.81 -12.59
CA LEU A 855 4.06 8.89 -12.12
C LEU A 855 4.87 9.86 -12.97
N GLU A 856 4.84 9.74 -14.30
CA GLU A 856 5.55 10.66 -15.21
C GLU A 856 5.11 12.12 -15.04
N LEU A 857 3.81 12.36 -14.93
CA LEU A 857 3.27 13.71 -14.73
C LEU A 857 3.70 14.27 -13.37
N CYS A 858 3.65 13.45 -12.32
CA CYS A 858 4.12 13.82 -10.99
C CYS A 858 5.62 14.13 -10.96
N GLU A 859 6.45 13.40 -11.71
CA GLU A 859 7.89 13.67 -11.84
C GLU A 859 8.12 15.06 -12.43
N ILE A 860 7.50 15.36 -13.57
CA ILE A 860 7.61 16.65 -14.25
C ILE A 860 7.19 17.78 -13.31
N LEU A 861 6.03 17.63 -12.65
CA LEU A 861 5.47 18.66 -11.78
C LEU A 861 6.31 18.85 -10.50
N THR A 862 6.90 17.78 -9.96
CA THR A 862 7.77 17.85 -8.77
C THR A 862 9.12 18.49 -9.11
N ASP A 863 9.72 18.12 -10.24
CA ASP A 863 11.03 18.62 -10.67
C ASP A 863 11.03 20.12 -11.00
N LEU A 864 9.91 20.63 -11.53
CA LEU A 864 9.70 22.06 -11.76
C LEU A 864 9.26 22.83 -10.52
N GLY A 865 9.02 22.14 -9.40
CA GLY A 865 8.55 22.76 -8.16
C GLY A 865 7.08 23.22 -8.21
N VAL A 866 6.28 22.71 -9.16
CA VAL A 866 4.82 22.89 -9.16
C VAL A 866 4.21 22.09 -8.02
N PHE A 867 4.57 20.80 -7.92
CA PHE A 867 4.32 20.01 -6.71
C PHE A 867 5.46 20.23 -5.72
N GLN A 868 5.14 20.91 -4.63
CA GLN A 868 6.05 21.15 -3.53
C GLN A 868 5.79 20.14 -2.39
N ASP A 869 6.53 20.28 -1.29
CA ASP A 869 6.36 19.41 -0.14
C ASP A 869 4.97 19.57 0.51
N ASN A 870 4.17 18.51 0.47
CA ASN A 870 2.84 18.42 1.06
C ASN A 870 2.73 17.28 2.09
N GLN A 871 3.84 16.87 2.71
CA GLN A 871 3.88 15.78 3.69
C GLN A 871 2.95 16.00 4.91
N TYR A 872 2.66 17.26 5.26
CA TYR A 872 1.72 17.59 6.34
C TYR A 872 0.28 17.11 6.07
N VAL A 873 -0.10 16.91 4.80
CA VAL A 873 -1.42 16.39 4.42
C VAL A 873 -1.62 14.97 4.97
N LEU A 874 -0.54 14.19 5.07
CA LEU A 874 -0.57 12.87 5.70
C LEU A 874 -0.78 12.93 7.22
N LYS A 875 -0.57 14.09 7.87
CA LYS A 875 -0.77 14.31 9.31
C LYS A 875 -2.19 14.75 9.67
N LEU A 876 -3.04 15.04 8.69
CA LEU A 876 -4.43 15.44 8.92
C LEU A 876 -5.25 14.28 9.50
N GLN A 877 -6.43 14.61 10.06
CA GLN A 877 -7.35 13.61 10.61
C GLN A 877 -7.72 12.54 9.57
N SER A 878 -8.11 12.98 8.37
CA SER A 878 -8.33 12.13 7.20
C SER A 878 -7.24 12.41 6.17
N ALA A 879 -6.12 11.71 6.30
CA ALA A 879 -5.02 11.79 5.35
C ALA A 879 -5.46 11.30 3.95
N ASN A 880 -4.97 11.96 2.90
CA ASN A 880 -5.11 11.54 1.51
C ASN A 880 -3.75 11.58 0.78
N VAL A 881 -3.71 11.04 -0.44
CA VAL A 881 -2.49 10.95 -1.26
C VAL A 881 -2.65 11.81 -2.52
N SER A 882 -1.99 12.97 -2.52
CA SER A 882 -2.02 13.98 -3.59
C SER A 882 -0.63 14.56 -3.87
N GLY A 883 -0.45 15.23 -5.01
CA GLY A 883 0.74 16.04 -5.30
C GLY A 883 2.06 15.26 -5.14
N LYS A 884 3.00 15.80 -4.36
CA LYS A 884 4.28 15.12 -4.11
C LYS A 884 4.14 13.84 -3.27
N ASN A 885 3.17 13.77 -2.37
CA ASN A 885 2.87 12.50 -1.68
C ASN A 885 2.43 11.41 -2.68
N LEU A 886 1.70 11.76 -3.75
CA LEU A 886 1.34 10.82 -4.83
C LEU A 886 2.58 10.38 -5.62
N HIS A 887 3.49 11.30 -5.94
CA HIS A 887 4.78 10.96 -6.54
C HIS A 887 5.53 9.89 -5.71
N ASP A 888 5.69 10.15 -4.41
CA ASP A 888 6.41 9.25 -3.51
C ASP A 888 5.66 7.93 -3.31
N TYR A 889 4.33 7.96 -3.29
CA TYR A 889 3.46 6.79 -3.23
C TYR A 889 3.62 5.85 -4.43
N LEU A 890 3.73 6.40 -5.65
CA LEU A 890 3.88 5.61 -6.88
C LEU A 890 5.31 5.07 -7.05
N ARG A 891 6.34 5.78 -6.57
CA ARG A 891 7.74 5.30 -6.59
C ARG A 891 8.08 4.29 -5.50
N GLN A 892 7.41 4.37 -4.34
CA GLN A 892 7.73 3.56 -3.16
C GLN A 892 6.67 2.47 -2.92
N ASP A 893 6.70 1.85 -1.73
CA ASP A 893 5.69 0.86 -1.34
C ASP A 893 4.41 1.56 -0.86
N ALA A 894 3.39 1.54 -1.71
CA ALA A 894 2.06 2.09 -1.47
C ALA A 894 1.42 1.70 -0.12
N LEU A 895 1.74 0.50 0.40
CA LEU A 895 1.12 -0.05 1.61
C LEU A 895 1.28 0.85 2.84
N GLU A 896 2.42 1.53 2.99
CA GLU A 896 2.65 2.38 4.16
C GLU A 896 1.67 3.56 4.16
N CYS A 897 1.57 4.27 3.05
CA CYS A 897 0.60 5.37 2.92
C CYS A 897 -0.84 4.88 2.99
N ASP A 898 -1.16 3.71 2.41
CA ASP A 898 -2.49 3.12 2.50
C ASP A 898 -2.93 2.86 3.95
N MET A 899 -1.99 2.51 4.83
CA MET A 899 -2.28 2.30 6.24
C MET A 899 -2.37 3.60 7.03
N LEU A 900 -1.99 4.76 6.46
CA LEU A 900 -2.24 6.08 7.06
C LEU A 900 -3.62 6.63 6.69
N THR A 901 -4.05 6.43 5.44
CA THR A 901 -5.33 6.91 4.91
C THR A 901 -6.50 6.05 5.38
N LEU A 902 -7.72 6.60 5.30
CA LEU A 902 -8.96 5.88 5.64
C LEU A 902 -9.36 4.88 4.55
N THR A 903 -9.14 5.23 3.28
CA THR A 903 -9.27 4.28 2.18
C THR A 903 -7.99 3.45 2.08
N HIS A 904 -8.11 2.12 2.00
CA HIS A 904 -6.95 1.24 1.86
C HIS A 904 -6.73 0.76 0.41
N SER A 905 -7.58 1.18 -0.53
CA SER A 905 -7.51 0.73 -1.93
C SER A 905 -6.55 1.60 -2.74
N THR A 906 -5.47 0.98 -3.24
CA THR A 906 -4.56 1.62 -4.21
C THR A 906 -5.30 2.00 -5.49
N LYS A 907 -6.17 1.12 -5.99
CA LYS A 907 -6.96 1.34 -7.21
C LYS A 907 -7.79 2.62 -7.10
N VAL A 908 -8.53 2.82 -6.01
CA VAL A 908 -9.35 4.02 -5.80
C VAL A 908 -8.49 5.29 -5.86
N LYS A 909 -7.35 5.33 -5.14
CA LYS A 909 -6.46 6.50 -5.13
C LYS A 909 -5.92 6.83 -6.52
N VAL A 910 -5.52 5.83 -7.30
CA VAL A 910 -4.99 5.99 -8.66
C VAL A 910 -6.06 6.53 -9.60
N PHE A 911 -7.27 5.95 -9.59
CA PHE A 911 -8.37 6.38 -10.46
C PHE A 911 -8.89 7.78 -10.12
N LEU A 912 -9.06 8.11 -8.84
CA LEU A 912 -9.52 9.44 -8.42
C LEU A 912 -8.47 10.52 -8.71
N ASN A 913 -7.18 10.25 -8.51
CA ASN A 913 -6.13 11.16 -8.96
C ASN A 913 -6.12 11.29 -10.50
N GLY A 914 -6.32 10.20 -11.24
CA GLY A 914 -6.47 10.24 -12.69
C GLY A 914 -7.60 11.15 -13.16
N LEU A 915 -8.77 11.09 -12.51
CA LEU A 915 -9.89 11.98 -12.78
C LEU A 915 -9.54 13.45 -12.53
N ILE A 916 -8.87 13.74 -11.41
CA ILE A 916 -8.46 15.11 -11.08
C ILE A 916 -7.42 15.62 -12.08
N PHE A 917 -6.45 14.80 -12.48
CA PHE A 917 -5.47 15.22 -13.48
C PHE A 917 -6.12 15.49 -14.84
N LYS A 918 -7.14 14.72 -15.21
CA LYS A 918 -7.91 14.94 -16.44
C LYS A 918 -8.73 16.24 -16.39
N SER A 919 -9.20 16.65 -15.22
CA SER A 919 -10.09 17.81 -15.04
C SER A 919 -9.35 19.11 -14.66
N ASN A 920 -8.13 19.04 -14.12
CA ASN A 920 -7.34 20.20 -13.72
C ASN A 920 -6.34 20.65 -14.79
N GLU A 921 -6.15 21.97 -14.92
CA GLU A 921 -5.12 22.56 -15.78
C GLU A 921 -3.83 22.87 -14.99
N PHE A 922 -2.80 22.04 -15.12
CA PHE A 922 -1.49 22.31 -14.54
C PHE A 922 -0.64 23.22 -15.44
N LYS A 923 0.03 24.22 -14.86
CA LYS A 923 0.92 25.14 -15.58
C LYS A 923 2.38 24.96 -15.14
N LEU A 924 3.27 24.62 -16.07
CA LEU A 924 4.65 24.17 -15.76
C LEU A 924 5.61 25.27 -15.27
N TYR A 925 5.40 26.53 -15.67
CA TYR A 925 6.38 27.61 -15.49
C TYR A 925 5.80 28.90 -14.90
N GLN A 926 4.65 28.80 -14.22
CA GLN A 926 4.06 29.94 -13.52
C GLN A 926 4.74 30.17 -12.17
N PRO A 927 4.82 31.42 -11.69
CA PRO A 927 5.23 31.69 -10.32
C PRO A 927 4.29 30.98 -9.33
N PRO A 928 4.76 30.58 -8.14
CA PRO A 928 3.94 29.90 -7.15
C PRO A 928 2.65 30.67 -6.88
N SER A 929 1.51 29.98 -6.89
CA SER A 929 0.19 30.57 -6.64
C SER A 929 0.18 31.30 -5.29
N SER A 930 -0.53 32.42 -5.24
CA SER A 930 -0.75 33.21 -4.02
C SER A 930 -1.84 32.63 -3.10
N GLN A 931 -2.48 31.53 -3.51
CA GLN A 931 -3.41 30.77 -2.68
C GLN A 931 -2.62 30.04 -1.60
N LYS A 932 -2.72 30.54 -0.36
CA LYS A 932 -1.99 29.99 0.79
C LYS A 932 -2.80 28.86 1.42
N ALA A 933 -2.11 27.83 1.90
CA ALA A 933 -2.71 26.83 2.78
C ALA A 933 -3.39 27.50 3.97
N ASN A 934 -4.49 26.90 4.44
CA ASN A 934 -5.19 27.33 5.64
C ASN A 934 -4.22 27.27 6.84
N PRO A 935 -3.76 28.41 7.38
CA PRO A 935 -2.79 28.43 8.47
C PRO A 935 -3.34 27.78 9.75
N ASP A 936 -4.66 27.84 9.93
CA ASP A 936 -5.36 27.38 11.12
C ASP A 936 -5.38 25.85 11.21
N GLU A 937 -5.48 25.14 10.08
CA GLU A 937 -5.36 23.67 10.06
C GLU A 937 -3.95 23.21 10.47
N LEU A 938 -2.90 23.86 9.95
CA LEU A 938 -1.52 23.55 10.30
C LEU A 938 -1.19 23.82 11.77
N LEU A 939 -1.77 24.88 12.35
CA LEU A 939 -1.66 25.17 13.78
C LEU A 939 -2.41 24.13 14.62
N SER A 940 -3.59 23.70 14.17
CA SER A 940 -4.44 22.72 14.88
C SER A 940 -3.81 21.33 14.99
N ILE A 941 -3.03 20.88 14.00
CA ILE A 941 -2.36 19.57 14.01
C ILE A 941 -1.44 19.43 15.23
N ASN A 942 -0.68 20.49 15.55
CA ASN A 942 0.31 20.46 16.61
C ASN A 942 -0.27 20.74 18.00
N GLU A 943 -1.28 21.61 18.10
CA GLU A 943 -1.90 21.93 19.40
C GLU A 943 -2.81 20.80 19.90
N ASN A 944 -3.39 20.00 19.00
CA ASN A 944 -4.38 18.98 19.33
C ASN A 944 -3.96 17.53 19.07
N LEU A 945 -2.68 17.22 18.80
CA LEU A 945 -2.22 15.87 18.48
C LEU A 945 -2.67 14.82 19.52
N ILE A 946 -2.39 15.06 20.80
CA ILE A 946 -2.76 14.15 21.89
C ILE A 946 -4.28 14.07 22.04
N ASN A 947 -4.97 15.21 21.94
CA ASN A 947 -6.42 15.28 22.06
C ASN A 947 -7.12 14.47 20.95
N ASN A 948 -6.59 14.51 19.73
CA ASN A 948 -7.10 13.74 18.59
C ASN A 948 -7.07 12.23 18.89
N TYR A 949 -5.94 11.70 19.37
CA TYR A 949 -5.83 10.28 19.72
C TYR A 949 -6.70 9.89 20.93
N LYS A 950 -6.85 10.78 21.91
CA LYS A 950 -7.79 10.58 23.03
C LYS A 950 -9.24 10.54 22.56
N MET A 951 -9.63 11.39 21.61
CA MET A 951 -10.97 11.36 21.01
C MET A 951 -11.23 10.04 20.30
N ARG A 952 -10.28 9.56 19.48
CA ARG A 952 -10.37 8.24 18.83
C ARG A 952 -10.57 7.11 19.84
N TRP A 953 -9.81 7.15 20.94
CA TRP A 953 -9.95 6.19 22.02
C TRP A 953 -11.34 6.24 22.65
N SER A 954 -11.87 7.45 22.90
CA SER A 954 -13.20 7.64 23.47
C SER A 954 -14.31 7.08 22.58
N TRP A 955 -14.18 7.15 21.25
CA TRP A 955 -15.15 6.56 20.32
C TRP A 955 -15.19 5.03 20.40
N VAL A 956 -14.02 4.38 20.53
CA VAL A 956 -13.98 2.92 20.76
C VAL A 956 -14.61 2.55 22.10
N GLU A 957 -14.39 3.34 23.15
CA GLU A 957 -15.05 3.12 24.44
C GLU A 957 -16.56 3.34 24.40
N GLN A 958 -17.05 4.29 23.59
CA GLN A 958 -18.47 4.47 23.34
C GLN A 958 -19.07 3.24 22.66
N GLN A 959 -18.41 2.70 21.63
CA GLN A 959 -18.84 1.48 20.96
C GLN A 959 -18.85 0.28 21.91
N GLU A 960 -17.83 0.14 22.76
CA GLU A 960 -17.78 -0.93 23.77
C GLU A 960 -18.93 -0.82 24.79
N ARG A 961 -19.26 0.39 25.26
CA ARG A 961 -20.41 0.62 26.16
C ARG A 961 -21.74 0.29 25.48
N LEU A 962 -21.87 0.64 24.21
CA LEU A 962 -23.04 0.31 23.41
C LEU A 962 -23.24 -1.21 23.32
N PHE A 963 -22.19 -1.96 22.96
CA PHE A 963 -22.27 -3.42 22.89
C PHE A 963 -22.53 -4.07 24.25
N LYS A 964 -22.01 -3.52 25.36
CA LYS A 964 -22.33 -4.04 26.69
C LYS A 964 -23.79 -3.79 27.10
N SER A 965 -24.40 -2.71 26.61
CA SER A 965 -25.78 -2.37 26.99
C SER A 965 -26.84 -3.37 26.54
N VAL A 966 -26.54 -4.15 25.48
CA VAL A 966 -27.48 -5.15 24.94
C VAL A 966 -27.49 -6.46 25.73
N GLU A 967 -26.51 -6.67 26.61
CA GLU A 967 -26.44 -7.84 27.49
C GLU A 967 -27.58 -7.84 28.51
N THR A 968 -28.06 -6.66 28.92
CA THR A 968 -29.13 -6.50 29.92
C THR A 968 -30.53 -6.38 29.31
N ILE A 969 -30.68 -6.32 27.98
CA ILE A 969 -31.96 -6.14 27.26
C ILE A 969 -32.73 -4.91 27.78
N ASP A 970 -32.04 -3.77 27.92
CA ASP A 970 -32.65 -2.50 28.34
C ASP A 970 -32.75 -1.54 27.14
N LEU A 971 -33.97 -1.41 26.60
CA LEU A 971 -34.23 -0.54 25.45
C LEU A 971 -34.03 0.94 25.78
N LYS A 972 -34.35 1.39 27.00
CA LYS A 972 -34.20 2.79 27.38
C LYS A 972 -32.73 3.17 27.50
N LEU A 973 -31.92 2.29 28.08
CA LEU A 973 -30.47 2.46 28.13
C LEU A 973 -29.88 2.48 26.71
N LEU A 974 -30.29 1.55 25.85
CA LEU A 974 -29.84 1.48 24.47
C LEU A 974 -30.17 2.77 23.70
N GLN A 975 -31.42 3.25 23.78
CA GLN A 975 -31.87 4.50 23.16
C GLN A 975 -31.13 5.74 23.71
N ALA A 976 -30.82 5.76 25.01
CA ALA A 976 -30.06 6.85 25.61
C ALA A 976 -28.59 6.89 25.14
N LEU A 977 -28.02 5.72 24.84
CA LEU A 977 -26.66 5.59 24.30
C LEU A 977 -26.58 5.84 22.79
N THR A 978 -27.72 5.85 22.09
CA THR A 978 -27.82 6.06 20.64
C THR A 978 -28.70 7.26 20.29
N PRO A 979 -28.35 8.49 20.72
CA PRO A 979 -29.08 9.68 20.29
C PRO A 979 -29.14 9.73 18.76
N ASP A 980 -30.33 10.02 18.22
CA ASP A 980 -30.67 10.00 16.79
C ASP A 980 -30.44 8.65 16.08
N TYR A 981 -30.49 7.53 16.82
CA TYR A 981 -30.34 6.17 16.29
C TYR A 981 -28.98 5.90 15.61
N ALA A 982 -27.97 6.71 15.95
CA ALA A 982 -26.78 6.95 15.11
C ALA A 982 -25.70 5.84 15.16
N ASP A 983 -25.54 5.12 16.28
CA ASP A 983 -24.33 4.34 16.56
C ASP A 983 -24.48 2.80 16.45
N ILE A 984 -25.70 2.31 16.17
CA ILE A 984 -26.05 0.87 16.17
C ILE A 984 -25.34 0.07 15.06
N ARG A 985 -24.99 0.72 13.94
CA ARG A 985 -24.36 0.07 12.77
C ARG A 985 -22.86 -0.20 12.91
N GLY A 986 -22.21 0.29 13.97
CA GLY A 986 -20.78 0.06 14.13
C GLY A 986 -20.50 -1.40 14.48
N MET A 987 -19.55 -2.01 13.77
CA MET A 987 -19.10 -3.37 14.03
C MET A 987 -18.07 -3.40 15.14
N ARG A 988 -17.91 -4.56 15.78
CA ARG A 988 -16.88 -4.79 16.80
C ARG A 988 -15.97 -5.92 16.36
N LEU A 989 -14.66 -5.75 16.52
CA LEU A 989 -13.71 -6.85 16.35
C LEU A 989 -13.59 -7.65 17.64
N GLY A 990 -13.65 -8.97 17.52
CA GLY A 990 -13.34 -9.87 18.64
C GLY A 990 -13.72 -11.31 18.36
N VAL A 991 -13.64 -12.13 19.41
CA VAL A 991 -14.01 -13.54 19.36
C VAL A 991 -15.47 -13.71 19.79
N LEU A 992 -16.36 -14.07 18.86
CA LEU A 992 -17.79 -14.27 19.11
C LEU A 992 -18.11 -15.63 19.75
N TYR A 993 -17.29 -16.68 19.55
CA TYR A 993 -17.43 -17.95 20.26
C TYR A 993 -16.05 -18.48 20.66
N ASP A 994 -15.95 -19.08 21.84
CA ASP A 994 -14.68 -19.67 22.27
C ASP A 994 -14.29 -20.77 21.28
N GLY A 995 -13.10 -20.63 20.68
CA GLY A 995 -12.66 -21.55 19.63
C GLY A 995 -12.59 -20.93 18.23
N THR A 996 -13.20 -19.78 17.99
CA THR A 996 -13.25 -19.16 16.65
C THR A 996 -12.16 -18.10 16.43
N PRO A 997 -11.74 -17.85 15.18
CA PRO A 997 -10.92 -16.68 14.83
C PRO A 997 -11.57 -15.37 15.28
N SER A 998 -10.76 -14.34 15.54
CA SER A 998 -11.30 -12.98 15.72
C SER A 998 -11.92 -12.49 14.41
N THR A 999 -13.17 -12.02 14.47
CA THR A 999 -13.92 -11.50 13.32
C THR A 999 -14.65 -10.22 13.69
N GLU A 1000 -15.01 -9.42 12.69
CA GLU A 1000 -15.91 -8.29 12.88
C GLU A 1000 -17.36 -8.82 13.00
N TYR A 1001 -18.12 -8.31 13.95
CA TYR A 1001 -19.53 -8.69 14.17
C TYR A 1001 -20.38 -7.47 14.53
N GLU A 1002 -21.67 -7.55 14.22
CA GLU A 1002 -22.63 -6.49 14.54
C GLU A 1002 -23.16 -6.64 15.98
N ILE A 1003 -23.83 -5.58 16.46
CA ILE A 1003 -24.44 -5.57 17.80
C ILE A 1003 -25.53 -6.64 17.96
N ILE A 1004 -26.22 -7.00 16.88
CA ILE A 1004 -27.21 -8.09 16.88
C ILE A 1004 -26.54 -9.44 17.15
N ASP A 1005 -25.37 -9.71 16.58
CA ASP A 1005 -24.67 -10.98 16.77
C ASP A 1005 -24.23 -11.14 18.23
N HIS A 1006 -23.75 -10.04 18.84
CA HIS A 1006 -23.43 -10.01 20.29
C HIS A 1006 -24.67 -10.17 21.17
N THR A 1007 -25.79 -9.57 20.76
CA THR A 1007 -27.08 -9.70 21.46
C THR A 1007 -27.56 -11.16 21.44
N ILE A 1008 -27.49 -11.82 20.28
CA ILE A 1008 -27.90 -13.20 20.09
C ILE A 1008 -26.99 -14.14 20.87
N ARG A 1009 -25.66 -13.95 20.81
CA ARG A 1009 -24.71 -14.77 21.58
C ARG A 1009 -25.08 -14.83 23.07
N ASN A 1010 -25.41 -13.68 23.66
CA ASN A 1010 -25.70 -13.59 25.09
C ASN A 1010 -27.16 -13.95 25.44
N ASN A 1011 -28.09 -13.91 24.47
CA ASN A 1011 -29.52 -14.07 24.71
C ASN A 1011 -30.21 -15.08 23.76
N LEU A 1012 -29.47 -16.08 23.26
CA LEU A 1012 -29.90 -16.99 22.19
C LEU A 1012 -31.30 -17.58 22.41
N LYS A 1013 -31.55 -18.12 23.62
CA LYS A 1013 -32.86 -18.70 23.96
C LYS A 1013 -34.00 -17.69 23.78
N GLN A 1014 -33.80 -16.47 24.26
CA GLN A 1014 -34.81 -15.42 24.20
C GLN A 1014 -35.02 -14.91 22.77
N MET A 1015 -33.97 -14.93 21.92
CA MET A 1015 -34.12 -14.65 20.50
C MET A 1015 -34.90 -15.76 19.78
N VAL A 1016 -34.63 -17.03 20.10
CA VAL A 1016 -35.39 -18.16 19.53
C VAL A 1016 -36.85 -18.08 19.93
N ASP A 1017 -37.15 -17.84 21.21
CA ASP A 1017 -38.52 -17.63 21.72
C ASP A 1017 -39.20 -16.40 21.06
N TYR A 1018 -38.45 -15.42 20.54
CA TYR A 1018 -38.98 -14.24 19.86
C TYR A 1018 -39.36 -14.55 18.41
N LEU A 1019 -38.52 -15.32 17.72
CA LEU A 1019 -38.70 -15.70 16.32
C LEU A 1019 -39.71 -16.83 16.12
N SER A 1020 -40.04 -17.58 17.18
CA SER A 1020 -40.96 -18.72 17.11
C SER A 1020 -42.31 -18.40 17.76
N GLU A 1021 -43.40 -18.43 16.97
CA GLU A 1021 -44.75 -18.18 17.47
C GLU A 1021 -45.26 -19.29 18.42
N GLU A 1022 -44.62 -20.46 18.43
CA GLU A 1022 -45.03 -21.66 19.17
C GLU A 1022 -44.38 -21.80 20.57
N LEU A 1023 -43.35 -21.02 20.90
CA LEU A 1023 -42.63 -21.08 22.19
C LEU A 1023 -43.11 -19.98 23.17
N GLN A 1024 -42.66 -20.07 24.43
CA GLN A 1024 -43.17 -19.26 25.56
C GLN A 1024 -43.28 -17.76 25.25
N ALA A 1025 -44.37 -17.13 25.71
CA ALA A 1025 -44.62 -15.71 25.51
C ALA A 1025 -43.52 -14.81 26.14
N ILE A 1026 -42.81 -14.08 25.29
CA ILE A 1026 -41.86 -13.04 25.69
C ILE A 1026 -42.60 -11.76 26.10
N SER A 1027 -42.07 -11.04 27.11
CA SER A 1027 -42.62 -9.75 27.54
C SER A 1027 -42.58 -8.70 26.42
N PHE A 1028 -43.52 -7.77 26.43
CA PHE A 1028 -43.63 -6.73 25.43
C PHE A 1028 -42.35 -5.89 25.31
N GLU A 1029 -41.70 -5.56 26.43
CA GLU A 1029 -40.45 -4.77 26.41
C GLU A 1029 -39.31 -5.49 25.69
N LYS A 1030 -39.20 -6.81 25.87
CA LYS A 1030 -38.19 -7.63 25.21
C LYS A 1030 -38.48 -7.79 23.72
N LYS A 1031 -39.75 -7.93 23.33
CA LYS A 1031 -40.16 -7.92 21.92
C LYS A 1031 -39.75 -6.61 21.25
N GLN A 1032 -40.05 -5.47 21.89
CA GLN A 1032 -39.64 -4.15 21.40
C GLN A 1032 -38.11 -4.02 21.31
N PHE A 1033 -37.37 -4.56 22.29
CA PHE A 1033 -35.91 -4.54 22.26
C PHE A 1033 -35.34 -5.33 21.07
N PHE A 1034 -35.74 -6.59 20.90
CA PHE A 1034 -35.24 -7.42 19.79
C PHE A 1034 -35.64 -6.83 18.44
N GLN A 1035 -36.87 -6.35 18.31
CA GLN A 1035 -37.32 -5.63 17.11
C GLN A 1035 -36.45 -4.37 16.87
N TYR A 1036 -36.14 -3.60 17.91
CA TYR A 1036 -35.34 -2.38 17.79
C TYR A 1036 -33.93 -2.65 17.25
N VAL A 1037 -33.26 -3.71 17.72
CA VAL A 1037 -31.92 -4.10 17.28
C VAL A 1037 -31.95 -4.73 15.88
N LEU A 1038 -32.88 -5.67 15.63
CA LEU A 1038 -32.99 -6.41 14.36
C LEU A 1038 -33.19 -5.46 13.18
N VAL A 1039 -34.15 -4.54 13.28
CA VAL A 1039 -34.51 -3.63 12.19
C VAL A 1039 -33.38 -2.62 11.87
N ARG A 1040 -32.43 -2.42 12.80
CA ARG A 1040 -31.32 -1.45 12.66
C ARG A 1040 -29.98 -2.11 12.35
N SER A 1041 -29.95 -3.44 12.27
CA SER A 1041 -28.81 -4.24 11.82
C SER A 1041 -28.88 -4.49 10.31
N SER A 1042 -27.74 -4.74 9.68
CA SER A 1042 -27.65 -4.80 8.21
C SER A 1042 -27.10 -6.10 7.64
N ASN A 1043 -26.17 -6.76 8.34
CA ASN A 1043 -25.41 -7.90 7.80
C ASN A 1043 -25.53 -9.18 8.63
N SER A 1044 -26.58 -9.34 9.43
CA SER A 1044 -26.77 -10.57 10.21
C SER A 1044 -27.54 -11.63 9.42
N LEU A 1045 -27.10 -12.88 9.52
CA LEU A 1045 -27.75 -14.06 8.92
C LEU A 1045 -29.21 -14.24 9.39
N PHE A 1046 -29.60 -13.58 10.49
CA PHE A 1046 -30.96 -13.62 11.04
C PHE A 1046 -31.89 -12.58 10.44
N ILE A 1047 -31.37 -11.63 9.66
CA ILE A 1047 -32.18 -10.63 8.96
C ILE A 1047 -33.07 -11.33 7.93
N ASP A 1048 -32.56 -12.32 7.20
CA ASP A 1048 -33.35 -13.13 6.25
C ASP A 1048 -34.48 -13.90 6.96
N ALA A 1049 -34.23 -14.36 8.19
CA ALA A 1049 -35.26 -15.01 9.01
C ALA A 1049 -36.33 -14.01 9.46
N HIS A 1050 -35.96 -12.76 9.75
CA HIS A 1050 -36.92 -11.69 10.06
C HIS A 1050 -37.74 -11.28 8.83
N PHE A 1051 -37.16 -11.24 7.62
CA PHE A 1051 -37.88 -10.98 6.38
C PHE A 1051 -38.86 -12.11 6.00
N SER A 1052 -38.61 -13.33 6.50
CA SER A 1052 -39.43 -14.51 6.23
C SER A 1052 -40.57 -14.72 7.25
N LEU A 1053 -40.52 -14.01 8.38
CA LEU A 1053 -41.55 -13.93 9.43
C LEU A 1053 -42.46 -12.73 9.17
#